data_AF-A0A0C9W989-F1
#
_entry.id   AF-A0A0C9W989-F1
#
_cell.length_a   1.000
_cell.length_b   1.000
_cell.length_c   1.000
_cell.angle_alpha   90.00
_cell.angle_beta   90.00
_cell.angle_gamma   90.00
#
_symmetry.space_group_name_H-M   'P 1'
#
loop_
_entity.id
_entity.type
_entity.pdbx_description
1 polymer ?
#
loop_
_entity_poly.entity_id
_entity_poly.type
_entity_poly.pdbx_seq_one_letter_code
_entity_poly.pdbx_strand_id
1 'polypeptide(L)'
;MQLYDSLPPDAQQLLVQKQLVPLLNSVPKDKAKKVTASATEMQRKYAGMPALNLKAKKSEICSLLLELSRDSKRSFIKERSRREEFLSEVVDSLAQWLGDVWKVVYEYRANFRVAHACLLFASDALDQIGTVCGGCKCSYANMFIPVKIRSSSGRLVKSFSLTGAHNLERVMLWIWRDLFVTMLATGTKRQRKNIPEMLDDIRTLLGWRSLEHLLYGGRKTLYEEEDDDDEEQYVHSDREMVGEWLNVVDDDGDDNYTSDDCSTTCDEELYPRGYYASHWSWRISDQQTRLRGLVHETLLGLFKIAPSAPLFASMAAIAEDEDDLDDELHPILMTVATYSSENFSAALRILSLNNKSESLNHLLSTHKHLLRSQDAASLQFATLIMSGNFFYRPYALSIVHEELTDVSNALCAAVRSSFCHIQTEAYKTELTQILALRQDSLNRRSRVERWVKNVLTPQPEHTHPMALAALMMGIPLPPGMEGGDEGDMLGYFEIDGDDPELEDLKEEFRPNLKARLTGWVDTGMSVKGGQAILLKVYTKVVEDMPFLNANDVVEEMSARLSERPSKHHICDALEAFRDFCKKQRKRVVLNAKKEAQTKGAATRASTSASGSGSASFVPLGGSTPSPNPGIMDDVD
;
A
#
# COMPACT_ATOMS: atom_id res chain seq x y z
N MET A 1 36.47 -10.13 -30.02
CA MET A 1 35.08 -10.65 -30.12
C MET A 1 34.05 -9.55 -30.37
N GLN A 2 34.16 -8.33 -29.81
CA GLN A 2 33.26 -7.21 -30.14
C GLN A 2 33.13 -6.93 -31.65
N LEU A 3 34.21 -7.17 -32.42
CA LEU A 3 34.24 -6.99 -33.87
C LEU A 3 33.44 -8.03 -34.66
N TYR A 4 33.23 -9.23 -34.11
CA TYR A 4 32.39 -10.26 -34.75
C TYR A 4 30.90 -9.91 -34.56
N ASP A 5 30.53 -9.58 -33.32
CA ASP A 5 29.15 -9.24 -32.96
C ASP A 5 28.65 -7.94 -33.63
N SER A 6 29.56 -7.04 -34.01
CA SER A 6 29.21 -5.81 -34.73
C SER A 6 28.98 -6.00 -36.23
N LEU A 7 29.30 -7.18 -36.78
CA LEU A 7 29.12 -7.45 -38.21
C LEU A 7 27.66 -7.87 -38.48
N PRO A 8 27.07 -7.45 -39.62
CA PRO A 8 25.80 -8.01 -40.10
C PRO A 8 25.86 -9.54 -40.25
N PRO A 9 24.73 -10.27 -40.15
CA PRO A 9 24.71 -11.73 -40.23
C PRO A 9 25.41 -12.30 -41.47
N ASP A 10 25.19 -11.68 -42.64
CA ASP A 10 25.82 -12.08 -43.90
C ASP A 10 27.35 -11.91 -43.86
N ALA A 11 27.82 -10.86 -43.20
CA ALA A 11 29.25 -10.58 -43.02
C ALA A 11 29.89 -11.49 -41.97
N GLN A 12 29.17 -11.85 -40.90
CA GLN A 12 29.59 -12.88 -39.95
C GLN A 12 29.74 -14.23 -40.65
N GLN A 13 28.75 -14.62 -41.45
CA GLN A 13 28.77 -15.87 -42.21
C GLN A 13 29.91 -15.89 -43.24
N LEU A 14 30.13 -14.78 -43.94
CA LEU A 14 31.27 -14.61 -44.84
C LEU A 14 32.61 -14.69 -44.12
N LEU A 15 32.74 -14.08 -42.94
CA LEU A 15 33.96 -14.16 -42.13
C LEU A 15 34.22 -15.61 -41.68
N VAL A 16 33.20 -16.33 -41.25
CA VAL A 16 33.31 -17.75 -40.89
C VAL A 16 33.73 -18.57 -42.11
N GLN A 17 33.01 -18.44 -43.23
CA GLN A 17 33.24 -19.26 -44.42
C GLN A 17 34.56 -18.96 -45.14
N LYS A 18 34.93 -17.67 -45.27
CA LYS A 18 36.09 -17.26 -46.08
C LYS A 18 37.36 -17.05 -45.28
N GLN A 19 37.27 -16.81 -43.97
CA GLN A 19 38.47 -16.57 -43.14
C GLN A 19 38.66 -17.71 -42.13
N LEU A 20 37.66 -18.02 -41.30
CA LEU A 20 37.82 -18.99 -40.21
C LEU A 20 37.93 -20.44 -40.71
N VAL A 21 37.13 -20.85 -41.70
CA VAL A 21 37.17 -22.22 -42.25
C VAL A 21 38.52 -22.51 -42.94
N PRO A 22 39.07 -21.65 -43.82
CA PRO A 22 40.41 -21.85 -44.37
C PRO A 22 41.52 -21.86 -43.32
N LEU A 23 41.41 -21.00 -42.29
CA LEU A 23 42.33 -21.03 -41.16
C LEU A 23 42.24 -22.36 -40.41
N LEU A 24 41.04 -22.89 -40.17
CA LEU A 24 40.85 -24.20 -39.55
C LEU A 24 41.54 -25.33 -40.34
N ASN A 25 41.45 -25.26 -41.66
CA ASN A 25 42.09 -26.23 -42.57
C ASN A 25 43.62 -26.14 -42.58
N SER A 26 44.19 -25.00 -42.16
CA SER A 26 45.64 -24.78 -42.09
C SER A 26 46.26 -25.18 -40.74
N VAL A 27 45.45 -25.39 -39.70
CA VAL A 27 45.87 -25.81 -38.36
C VAL A 27 46.11 -27.33 -38.33
N PRO A 28 47.03 -27.87 -37.50
CA PRO A 28 47.24 -29.32 -37.37
C PRO A 28 45.93 -30.10 -37.20
N LYS A 29 45.81 -31.23 -37.90
CA LYS A 29 44.58 -32.03 -37.99
C LYS A 29 43.95 -32.36 -36.63
N ASP A 30 44.76 -32.58 -35.60
CA ASP A 30 44.25 -32.89 -34.26
C ASP A 30 43.55 -31.70 -33.60
N LYS A 31 44.07 -30.49 -33.79
CA LYS A 31 43.43 -29.25 -33.30
C LYS A 31 42.20 -28.90 -34.13
N ALA A 32 42.25 -29.07 -35.46
CA ALA A 32 41.09 -28.88 -36.32
C ALA A 32 39.94 -29.84 -35.93
N LYS A 33 40.24 -31.12 -35.71
CA LYS A 33 39.28 -32.12 -35.21
C LYS A 33 38.66 -31.72 -33.88
N LYS A 34 39.46 -31.23 -32.92
CA LYS A 34 38.96 -30.74 -31.63
C LYS A 34 37.99 -29.57 -31.79
N VAL A 35 38.31 -28.59 -32.64
CA VAL A 35 37.42 -27.45 -32.88
C VAL A 35 36.13 -27.89 -33.60
N THR A 36 36.22 -28.77 -34.60
CA THR A 36 35.01 -29.29 -35.27
C THR A 36 34.15 -30.15 -34.35
N ALA A 37 34.76 -30.96 -33.48
CA ALA A 37 34.03 -31.72 -32.47
C ALA A 37 33.28 -30.79 -31.50
N SER A 38 33.96 -29.77 -30.97
CA SER A 38 33.34 -28.75 -30.10
C SER A 38 32.23 -27.97 -30.82
N ALA A 39 32.42 -27.59 -32.09
CA ALA A 39 31.38 -26.94 -32.89
C ALA A 39 30.17 -27.85 -33.13
N THR A 40 30.39 -29.15 -33.36
CA THR A 40 29.35 -30.16 -33.57
C THR A 40 28.58 -30.42 -32.28
N GLU A 41 29.28 -30.47 -31.15
CA GLU A 41 28.69 -30.56 -29.82
C GLU A 41 27.82 -29.34 -29.50
N MET A 42 28.31 -28.12 -29.79
CA MET A 42 27.50 -26.90 -29.66
C MET A 42 26.28 -26.92 -30.59
N GLN A 43 26.44 -27.34 -31.85
CA GLN A 43 25.31 -27.46 -32.78
C GLN A 43 24.27 -28.45 -32.25
N ARG A 44 24.70 -29.60 -31.72
CA ARG A 44 23.81 -30.60 -31.12
C ARG A 44 23.12 -30.06 -29.88
N LYS A 45 23.85 -29.36 -29.01
CA LYS A 45 23.32 -28.74 -27.78
C LYS A 45 22.20 -27.74 -28.06
N TYR A 46 22.33 -26.95 -29.13
CA TYR A 46 21.31 -25.97 -29.52
C TYR A 46 20.34 -26.49 -30.59
N ALA A 47 20.41 -27.77 -30.94
CA ALA A 47 19.44 -28.38 -31.84
C ALA A 47 18.06 -28.38 -31.18
N GLY A 48 17.05 -27.89 -31.90
CA GLY A 48 15.68 -27.79 -31.38
C GLY A 48 15.40 -26.57 -30.50
N MET A 49 16.37 -25.66 -30.29
CA MET A 49 16.14 -24.43 -29.54
C MET A 49 15.06 -23.57 -30.24
N PRO A 50 13.97 -23.19 -29.54
CA PRO A 50 12.95 -22.31 -30.10
C PRO A 50 13.53 -20.97 -30.55
N ALA A 51 13.05 -20.46 -31.69
CA ALA A 51 13.45 -19.16 -32.19
C ALA A 51 12.59 -18.05 -31.56
N LEU A 52 13.17 -17.27 -30.63
CA LEU A 52 12.50 -16.11 -30.03
C LEU A 52 12.44 -14.93 -31.00
N ASN A 53 11.55 -14.98 -31.99
CA ASN A 53 11.36 -13.91 -32.95
C ASN A 53 10.42 -12.83 -32.40
N LEU A 54 10.95 -11.96 -31.52
CA LEU A 54 10.21 -10.87 -30.90
C LEU A 54 9.52 -9.97 -31.93
N LYS A 55 10.15 -9.70 -33.08
CA LYS A 55 9.58 -8.84 -34.13
C LYS A 55 8.32 -9.47 -34.75
N ALA A 56 8.39 -10.76 -35.09
CA ALA A 56 7.23 -11.48 -35.62
C ALA A 56 6.10 -11.52 -34.58
N LYS A 57 6.44 -11.82 -33.32
CA LYS A 57 5.45 -11.85 -32.24
C LYS A 57 4.78 -10.50 -31.98
N LYS A 58 5.57 -9.42 -31.97
CA LYS A 58 5.04 -8.05 -31.92
C LYS A 58 4.05 -7.77 -33.05
N SER A 59 4.40 -8.13 -34.28
CA SER A 59 3.51 -7.93 -35.43
C SER A 59 2.20 -8.71 -35.29
N GLU A 60 2.26 -9.96 -34.83
CA GLU A 60 1.09 -10.81 -34.61
C GLU A 60 0.15 -10.20 -33.56
N ILE A 61 0.68 -9.95 -32.35
CA ILE A 61 -0.11 -9.45 -31.22
C ILE A 61 -0.63 -8.04 -31.48
N CYS A 62 0.17 -7.13 -32.04
CA CYS A 62 -0.32 -5.80 -32.41
C CYS A 62 -1.44 -5.87 -33.46
N SER A 63 -1.38 -6.81 -34.41
CA SER A 63 -2.47 -7.02 -35.37
C SER A 63 -3.76 -7.45 -34.68
N LEU A 64 -3.69 -8.37 -33.71
CA LEU A 64 -4.84 -8.83 -32.93
C LEU A 64 -5.41 -7.71 -32.03
N LEU A 65 -4.55 -6.91 -31.39
CA LEU A 65 -4.98 -5.75 -30.58
C LEU A 65 -5.67 -4.69 -31.45
N LEU A 66 -5.19 -4.46 -32.67
CA LEU A 66 -5.84 -3.56 -33.61
C LEU A 66 -7.22 -4.07 -34.02
N GLU A 67 -7.39 -5.36 -34.29
CA GLU A 67 -8.70 -5.95 -34.60
C GLU A 67 -9.64 -5.92 -33.37
N LEU A 68 -9.14 -6.17 -32.17
CA LEU A 68 -9.89 -6.01 -30.92
C LEU A 68 -10.40 -4.56 -30.75
N SER A 69 -9.54 -3.57 -31.03
CA SER A 69 -9.92 -2.14 -30.98
C SER A 69 -10.91 -1.73 -32.08
N ARG A 70 -10.91 -2.43 -33.22
CA ARG A 70 -11.87 -2.21 -34.31
C ARG A 70 -13.22 -2.84 -33.97
N ASP A 71 -13.22 -4.04 -33.39
CA ASP A 71 -14.43 -4.74 -32.96
C ASP A 71 -15.17 -3.98 -31.85
N SER A 72 -14.44 -3.39 -30.89
CA SER A 72 -15.06 -2.55 -29.86
C SER A 72 -15.80 -1.33 -30.45
N LYS A 73 -15.32 -0.77 -31.55
CA LYS A 73 -16.00 0.31 -32.29
C LYS A 73 -17.17 -0.19 -33.15
N ARG A 74 -17.05 -1.37 -33.78
CA ARG A 74 -18.07 -1.94 -34.68
C ARG A 74 -19.28 -2.50 -33.93
N SER A 75 -19.05 -3.16 -32.80
CA SER A 75 -20.10 -3.73 -31.94
C SER A 75 -21.11 -2.69 -31.44
N PHE A 76 -20.71 -1.42 -31.38
CA PHE A 76 -21.62 -0.30 -31.10
C PHE A 76 -22.70 -0.11 -32.19
N ILE A 77 -22.44 -0.56 -33.42
CA ILE A 77 -23.30 -0.40 -34.61
C ILE A 77 -24.05 -1.72 -34.93
N LYS A 78 -24.49 -2.44 -33.89
CA LYS A 78 -25.35 -3.66 -33.95
C LYS A 78 -24.74 -4.95 -34.55
N GLU A 79 -23.43 -5.02 -34.78
CA GLU A 79 -22.77 -6.30 -35.10
C GLU A 79 -22.47 -7.10 -33.82
N ARG A 80 -22.59 -8.44 -33.87
CA ARG A 80 -22.18 -9.32 -32.75
C ARG A 80 -20.67 -9.20 -32.56
N SER A 81 -20.26 -8.72 -31.38
CA SER A 81 -18.84 -8.58 -31.02
C SER A 81 -18.11 -9.92 -31.03
N ARG A 82 -16.89 -9.93 -31.56
CA ARG A 82 -15.93 -11.05 -31.49
C ARG A 82 -14.83 -10.84 -30.46
N ARG A 83 -15.06 -9.94 -29.51
CA ARG A 83 -14.11 -9.53 -28.47
C ARG A 83 -13.53 -10.71 -27.69
N GLU A 84 -14.35 -11.68 -27.30
CA GLU A 84 -13.89 -12.83 -26.52
C GLU A 84 -12.97 -13.74 -27.33
N GLU A 85 -13.23 -13.90 -28.64
CA GLU A 85 -12.41 -14.69 -29.56
C GLU A 85 -11.02 -14.07 -29.71
N PHE A 86 -10.96 -12.76 -30.01
CA PHE A 86 -9.68 -12.05 -30.14
C PHE A 86 -8.91 -12.01 -28.81
N LEU A 87 -9.62 -11.83 -27.70
CA LEU A 87 -8.99 -11.84 -26.38
C LEU A 87 -8.35 -13.21 -26.08
N SER A 88 -9.09 -14.30 -26.32
CA SER A 88 -8.58 -15.66 -26.14
C SER A 88 -7.38 -15.90 -27.05
N GLU A 89 -7.46 -15.51 -28.33
CA GLU A 89 -6.38 -15.71 -29.29
C GLU A 89 -5.09 -15.00 -28.88
N VAL A 90 -5.18 -13.76 -28.40
CA VAL A 90 -4.01 -13.02 -27.88
C VAL A 90 -3.43 -13.72 -26.66
N VAL A 91 -4.27 -14.08 -25.69
CA VAL A 91 -3.83 -14.70 -24.44
C VAL A 91 -3.22 -16.09 -24.68
N ASP A 92 -3.85 -16.92 -25.49
CA ASP A 92 -3.36 -18.24 -25.87
C ASP A 92 -2.02 -18.15 -26.62
N SER A 93 -1.93 -17.18 -27.55
CA SER A 93 -0.73 -16.90 -28.31
C SER A 93 0.44 -16.46 -27.42
N LEU A 94 0.19 -15.66 -26.39
CA LEU A 94 1.19 -15.29 -25.37
C LEU A 94 1.53 -16.49 -24.48
N ALA A 95 0.54 -17.19 -23.93
CA ALA A 95 0.72 -18.32 -23.02
C ALA A 95 1.55 -19.45 -23.64
N GLN A 96 1.32 -19.77 -24.91
CA GLN A 96 2.12 -20.75 -25.64
C GLN A 96 3.57 -20.27 -25.80
N TRP A 97 3.75 -18.99 -26.14
CA TRP A 97 5.07 -18.41 -26.38
C TRP A 97 5.93 -18.33 -25.12
N LEU A 98 5.33 -18.14 -23.94
CA LEU A 98 6.01 -18.19 -22.65
C LEU A 98 6.73 -19.53 -22.42
N GLY A 99 6.15 -20.64 -22.89
CA GLY A 99 6.82 -21.95 -22.83
C GLY A 99 8.12 -22.01 -23.64
N ASP A 100 8.15 -21.36 -24.81
CA ASP A 100 9.35 -21.29 -25.65
C ASP A 100 10.42 -20.37 -25.04
N VAL A 101 10.01 -19.25 -24.46
CA VAL A 101 10.90 -18.36 -23.71
C VAL A 101 11.58 -19.12 -22.58
N TRP A 102 10.81 -19.87 -21.79
CA TRP A 102 11.32 -20.68 -20.69
C TRP A 102 12.36 -21.72 -21.15
N LYS A 103 12.07 -22.48 -22.21
CA LYS A 103 13.01 -23.48 -22.75
C LYS A 103 14.35 -22.83 -23.13
N VAL A 104 14.30 -21.69 -23.82
CA VAL A 104 15.50 -20.98 -24.28
C VAL A 104 16.39 -20.54 -23.11
N VAL A 105 15.80 -20.04 -22.03
CA VAL A 105 16.57 -19.58 -20.86
C VAL A 105 17.01 -20.70 -19.94
N TYR A 106 16.15 -21.68 -19.67
CA TYR A 106 16.41 -22.71 -18.66
C TYR A 106 17.14 -23.92 -19.24
N GLU A 107 16.64 -24.51 -20.32
CA GLU A 107 17.21 -25.71 -20.92
C GLU A 107 18.43 -25.39 -21.77
N TYR A 108 18.29 -24.42 -22.68
CA TYR A 108 19.35 -24.06 -23.60
C TYR A 108 20.35 -23.06 -23.02
N ARG A 109 19.98 -22.32 -21.96
CA ARG A 109 20.85 -21.37 -21.24
C ARG A 109 21.41 -20.28 -22.16
N ALA A 110 20.58 -19.80 -23.08
CA ALA A 110 20.97 -18.87 -24.12
C ALA A 110 20.00 -17.68 -24.22
N ASN A 111 20.42 -16.64 -24.96
CA ASN A 111 19.57 -15.51 -25.35
C ASN A 111 18.84 -14.79 -24.20
N PHE A 112 19.41 -14.76 -22.99
CA PHE A 112 18.78 -14.17 -21.79
C PHE A 112 18.21 -12.75 -22.01
N ARG A 113 18.95 -11.88 -22.71
CA ARG A 113 18.48 -10.51 -23.04
C ARG A 113 17.26 -10.50 -23.97
N VAL A 114 17.24 -11.38 -24.97
CA VAL A 114 16.09 -11.49 -25.90
C VAL A 114 14.89 -12.06 -25.15
N ALA A 115 15.09 -13.09 -24.33
CA ALA A 115 14.04 -13.67 -23.50
C ALA A 115 13.45 -12.63 -22.53
N HIS A 116 14.29 -11.83 -21.87
CA HIS A 116 13.84 -10.74 -21.02
C HIS A 116 12.99 -9.71 -21.81
N ALA A 117 13.44 -9.29 -22.99
CA ALA A 117 12.65 -8.39 -23.85
C ALA A 117 11.33 -9.01 -24.35
N CYS A 118 11.27 -10.33 -24.53
CA CYS A 118 10.03 -11.05 -24.84
C CYS A 118 9.03 -11.00 -23.67
N LEU A 119 9.51 -11.18 -22.43
CA LEU A 119 8.67 -11.12 -21.23
C LEU A 119 8.15 -9.70 -21.00
N LEU A 120 9.01 -8.67 -21.13
CA LEU A 120 8.56 -7.27 -21.05
C LEU A 120 7.48 -6.96 -22.08
N PHE A 121 7.64 -7.44 -23.32
CA PHE A 121 6.62 -7.26 -24.35
C PHE A 121 5.31 -7.99 -24.02
N ALA A 122 5.37 -9.20 -23.48
CA ALA A 122 4.17 -9.93 -23.08
C ALA A 122 3.41 -9.20 -21.96
N SER A 123 4.12 -8.65 -20.97
CA SER A 123 3.54 -7.80 -19.92
C SER A 123 2.88 -6.53 -20.49
N ASP A 124 3.58 -5.78 -21.33
CA ASP A 124 3.03 -4.58 -21.99
C ASP A 124 1.78 -4.91 -22.85
N ALA A 125 1.81 -6.03 -23.57
CA ALA A 125 0.64 -6.48 -24.32
C ALA A 125 -0.57 -6.79 -23.43
N LEU A 126 -0.38 -7.41 -22.26
CA LEU A 126 -1.47 -7.69 -21.32
C LEU A 126 -2.06 -6.42 -20.71
N ASP A 127 -1.23 -5.42 -20.42
CA ASP A 127 -1.70 -4.12 -19.92
C ASP A 127 -2.50 -3.35 -20.99
N GLN A 128 -2.01 -3.38 -22.25
CA GLN A 128 -2.75 -2.82 -23.39
C GLN A 128 -4.12 -3.48 -23.58
N ILE A 129 -4.23 -4.80 -23.38
CA ILE A 129 -5.54 -5.47 -23.38
C ILE A 129 -6.42 -4.90 -22.28
N GLY A 130 -5.91 -4.75 -21.06
CA GLY A 130 -6.66 -4.21 -19.92
C GLY A 130 -7.20 -2.79 -20.14
N THR A 131 -6.45 -1.96 -20.88
CA THR A 131 -6.76 -0.54 -21.14
C THR A 131 -7.59 -0.30 -22.40
N VAL A 132 -7.30 -0.98 -23.52
CA VAL A 132 -8.05 -0.82 -24.80
C VAL A 132 -9.51 -1.26 -24.67
N CYS A 133 -9.82 -2.04 -23.62
CA CYS A 133 -11.12 -2.53 -23.27
C CYS A 133 -12.02 -1.47 -22.60
N GLY A 134 -12.50 -0.48 -23.36
CA GLY A 134 -13.45 0.57 -22.90
C GLY A 134 -14.88 0.08 -22.56
N GLY A 135 -15.03 -1.10 -21.95
CA GLY A 135 -16.29 -1.71 -21.51
C GLY A 135 -16.10 -2.58 -20.25
N CYS A 136 -17.03 -3.50 -19.96
CA CYS A 136 -16.90 -4.45 -18.84
C CYS A 136 -15.54 -5.19 -18.95
N LYS A 137 -14.71 -5.13 -17.90
CA LYS A 137 -13.45 -5.90 -17.79
C LYS A 137 -13.69 -7.38 -17.48
N CYS A 138 -14.95 -7.80 -17.47
CA CYS A 138 -15.43 -9.07 -16.96
C CYS A 138 -14.88 -10.26 -17.75
N SER A 139 -14.86 -10.21 -19.09
CA SER A 139 -14.21 -11.26 -19.90
C SER A 139 -12.69 -11.32 -19.73
N TYR A 140 -12.04 -10.21 -19.37
CA TYR A 140 -10.60 -10.17 -19.10
C TYR A 140 -10.26 -10.67 -17.69
N ALA A 141 -11.10 -10.34 -16.70
CA ALA A 141 -10.92 -10.74 -15.31
C ALA A 141 -11.32 -12.20 -15.05
N ASN A 142 -12.30 -12.74 -15.78
CA ASN A 142 -12.88 -14.07 -15.50
C ASN A 142 -12.49 -15.16 -16.52
N MET A 143 -11.57 -14.86 -17.44
CA MET A 143 -11.12 -15.84 -18.44
C MET A 143 -10.30 -16.95 -17.78
N PHE A 144 -10.70 -18.21 -17.93
CA PHE A 144 -9.89 -19.33 -17.46
C PHE A 144 -8.73 -19.62 -18.43
N ILE A 145 -7.49 -19.61 -17.94
CA ILE A 145 -6.28 -19.75 -18.75
C ILE A 145 -5.41 -20.88 -18.19
N PRO A 146 -5.46 -22.07 -18.80
CA PRO A 146 -4.60 -23.18 -18.42
C PRO A 146 -3.23 -23.06 -19.11
N VAL A 147 -2.16 -22.79 -18.36
CA VAL A 147 -0.80 -22.71 -18.90
C VAL A 147 -0.01 -23.95 -18.50
N LYS A 148 0.55 -24.67 -19.49
CA LYS A 148 1.37 -25.87 -19.27
C LYS A 148 2.76 -25.68 -19.87
N ILE A 149 3.77 -25.57 -19.02
CA ILE A 149 5.17 -25.49 -19.43
C ILE A 149 5.75 -26.90 -19.45
N ARG A 150 6.24 -27.31 -20.62
CA ARG A 150 6.83 -28.62 -20.86
C ARG A 150 8.28 -28.49 -21.30
N SER A 151 9.09 -29.44 -20.86
CA SER A 151 10.47 -29.59 -21.31
C SER A 151 10.58 -30.01 -22.77
N SER A 152 11.80 -29.94 -23.34
CA SER A 152 12.09 -30.47 -24.67
C SER A 152 11.80 -31.98 -24.83
N SER A 153 11.85 -32.75 -23.73
CA SER A 153 11.44 -34.17 -23.73
C SER A 153 9.91 -34.37 -23.69
N GLY A 154 9.13 -33.30 -23.58
CA GLY A 154 7.67 -33.33 -23.47
C GLY A 154 7.14 -33.49 -22.04
N ARG A 155 8.04 -33.74 -21.07
CA ARG A 155 7.69 -33.83 -19.63
C ARG A 155 7.11 -32.51 -19.14
N LEU A 156 5.99 -32.58 -18.41
CA LEU A 156 5.40 -31.43 -17.73
C LEU A 156 6.33 -30.94 -16.62
N VAL A 157 6.66 -29.65 -16.64
CA VAL A 157 7.51 -28.99 -15.63
C VAL A 157 6.65 -28.22 -14.64
N LYS A 158 5.74 -27.40 -15.16
CA LYS A 158 4.80 -26.62 -14.34
C LYS A 158 3.48 -26.46 -15.06
N SER A 159 2.39 -26.51 -14.30
CA SER A 159 1.04 -26.17 -14.74
C SER A 159 0.51 -25.02 -13.90
N PHE A 160 -0.20 -24.11 -14.53
CA PHE A 160 -0.92 -23.00 -13.91
C PHE A 160 -2.38 -23.08 -14.33
N SER A 161 -3.27 -22.80 -13.39
CA SER A 161 -4.71 -22.68 -13.62
C SER A 161 -5.08 -21.28 -13.18
N LEU A 162 -5.23 -20.36 -14.12
CA LEU A 162 -5.39 -18.94 -13.83
C LEU A 162 -6.80 -18.49 -14.15
N THR A 163 -7.39 -17.67 -13.28
CA THR A 163 -8.60 -16.91 -13.56
C THR A 163 -8.20 -15.49 -13.92
N GLY A 164 -8.51 -15.05 -15.14
CA GLY A 164 -8.20 -13.72 -15.65
C GLY A 164 -6.85 -13.61 -16.34
N ALA A 165 -6.83 -12.83 -17.43
CA ALA A 165 -5.63 -12.64 -18.26
C ALA A 165 -4.53 -11.83 -17.58
N HIS A 166 -4.87 -10.94 -16.64
CA HIS A 166 -3.89 -10.23 -15.81
C HIS A 166 -3.02 -11.20 -14.99
N ASN A 167 -3.58 -12.33 -14.56
CA ASN A 167 -2.84 -13.32 -13.78
C ASN A 167 -1.78 -14.10 -14.59
N LEU A 168 -1.70 -13.91 -15.92
CA LEU A 168 -0.58 -14.42 -16.72
C LEU A 168 0.77 -13.78 -16.30
N GLU A 169 0.73 -12.63 -15.62
CA GLU A 169 1.90 -12.03 -14.95
C GLU A 169 2.63 -13.01 -14.03
N ARG A 170 1.89 -13.83 -13.28
CA ARG A 170 2.48 -14.86 -12.41
C ARG A 170 3.35 -15.85 -13.17
N VAL A 171 2.96 -16.23 -14.38
CA VAL A 171 3.77 -17.11 -15.23
C VAL A 171 5.04 -16.40 -15.68
N MET A 172 4.95 -15.12 -16.03
CA MET A 172 6.10 -14.33 -16.46
C MET A 172 7.12 -14.15 -15.33
N LEU A 173 6.67 -13.83 -14.12
CA LEU A 173 7.51 -13.74 -12.92
C LEU A 173 8.18 -15.07 -12.59
N TRP A 174 7.46 -16.18 -12.73
CA TRP A 174 8.04 -17.52 -12.61
C TRP A 174 9.16 -17.77 -13.64
N ILE A 175 8.97 -17.37 -14.90
CA ILE A 175 9.99 -17.51 -15.95
C ILE A 175 11.17 -16.56 -15.70
N TRP A 176 10.93 -15.32 -15.27
CA TRP A 176 12.00 -14.38 -14.91
C TRP A 176 12.85 -14.91 -13.76
N ARG A 177 12.23 -15.52 -12.74
CA ARG A 177 12.96 -16.19 -11.66
C ARG A 177 13.93 -17.22 -12.22
N ASP A 178 13.43 -18.15 -13.04
CA ASP A 178 14.23 -19.19 -13.69
C ASP A 178 15.33 -18.62 -14.60
N LEU A 179 15.03 -17.54 -15.33
CA LEU A 179 15.98 -16.82 -16.16
C LEU A 179 17.14 -16.30 -15.31
N PHE A 180 16.86 -15.64 -14.19
CA PHE A 180 17.89 -15.04 -13.34
C PHE A 180 18.76 -16.08 -12.64
N VAL A 181 18.17 -17.10 -12.01
CA VAL A 181 18.97 -18.16 -11.36
C VAL A 181 19.83 -18.92 -12.37
N THR A 182 19.33 -19.16 -13.58
CA THR A 182 20.11 -19.81 -14.66
C THR A 182 21.23 -18.91 -15.16
N MET A 183 20.96 -17.61 -15.32
CA MET A 183 21.96 -16.63 -15.74
C MET A 183 23.03 -16.42 -14.66
N LEU A 184 22.70 -16.54 -13.38
CA LEU A 184 23.66 -16.52 -12.26
C LEU A 184 24.55 -17.78 -12.27
N ALA A 185 23.95 -18.95 -12.45
CA ALA A 185 24.62 -20.24 -12.39
C ALA A 185 25.57 -20.48 -13.59
N THR A 186 25.15 -20.07 -14.78
CA THR A 186 25.80 -20.47 -16.05
C THR A 186 26.14 -19.29 -16.96
N GLY A 187 25.58 -18.11 -16.71
CA GLY A 187 25.82 -16.93 -17.53
C GLY A 187 27.24 -16.38 -17.38
N THR A 188 27.70 -15.75 -18.46
CA THR A 188 28.97 -15.01 -18.49
C THR A 188 28.96 -13.85 -17.49
N LYS A 189 30.14 -13.36 -17.09
CA LYS A 189 30.25 -12.15 -16.23
C LYS A 189 29.49 -10.94 -16.82
N ARG A 190 29.52 -10.77 -18.14
CA ARG A 190 28.79 -9.70 -18.83
C ARG A 190 27.28 -9.87 -18.77
N GLN A 191 26.78 -11.10 -18.85
CA GLN A 191 25.34 -11.39 -18.72
C GLN A 191 24.86 -11.09 -17.29
N ARG A 192 25.59 -11.59 -16.28
CA ARG A 192 25.27 -11.37 -14.86
C ARG A 192 25.26 -9.89 -14.46
N LYS A 193 26.12 -9.06 -15.06
CA LYS A 193 26.13 -7.60 -14.83
C LYS A 193 24.86 -6.88 -15.29
N ASN A 194 24.02 -7.49 -16.13
CA ASN A 194 22.77 -6.87 -16.56
C ASN A 194 21.57 -7.21 -15.67
N ILE A 195 21.74 -8.07 -14.65
CA ILE A 195 20.61 -8.44 -13.77
C ILE A 195 19.99 -7.20 -13.12
N PRO A 196 20.76 -6.25 -12.56
CA PRO A 196 20.16 -5.08 -11.93
C PRO A 196 19.32 -4.23 -12.89
N GLU A 197 19.79 -4.03 -14.13
CA GLU A 197 19.05 -3.32 -15.18
C GLU A 197 17.74 -4.07 -15.53
N MET A 198 17.78 -5.39 -15.66
CA MET A 198 16.58 -6.20 -15.93
C MET A 198 15.59 -6.22 -14.75
N LEU A 199 16.06 -6.14 -13.50
CA LEU A 199 15.18 -6.00 -12.33
C LEU A 199 14.53 -4.61 -12.32
N ASP A 200 15.27 -3.58 -12.71
CA ASP A 200 14.74 -2.22 -12.84
C ASP A 200 13.68 -2.09 -13.95
N ASP A 201 13.86 -2.80 -15.07
CA ASP A 201 12.86 -2.90 -16.13
C ASP A 201 11.55 -3.53 -15.61
N ILE A 202 11.65 -4.62 -14.84
CA ILE A 202 10.49 -5.28 -14.21
C ILE A 202 9.80 -4.33 -13.22
N ARG A 203 10.58 -3.67 -12.35
CA ARG A 203 10.06 -2.68 -11.40
C ARG A 203 9.29 -1.57 -12.10
N THR A 204 9.85 -1.05 -13.19
CA THR A 204 9.24 0.06 -13.93
C THR A 204 7.94 -0.37 -14.60
N LEU A 205 7.87 -1.62 -15.09
CA LEU A 205 6.72 -2.13 -15.82
C LEU A 205 5.60 -2.67 -14.91
N LEU A 206 5.94 -3.41 -13.86
CA LEU A 206 5.01 -4.15 -12.99
C LEU A 206 4.97 -3.64 -11.54
N GLY A 207 5.71 -2.58 -11.23
CA GLY A 207 5.87 -2.07 -9.87
C GLY A 207 6.87 -2.87 -9.03
N TRP A 208 7.35 -2.29 -7.93
CA TRP A 208 8.41 -2.88 -7.12
C TRP A 208 8.01 -4.18 -6.39
N ARG A 209 6.71 -4.37 -6.08
CA ARG A 209 6.18 -5.58 -5.42
C ARG A 209 6.43 -6.84 -6.24
N SER A 210 6.41 -6.71 -7.56
CA SER A 210 6.66 -7.84 -8.45
C SER A 210 8.07 -8.42 -8.30
N LEU A 211 9.04 -7.66 -7.75
CA LEU A 211 10.37 -8.18 -7.46
C LEU A 211 10.38 -9.18 -6.29
N GLU A 212 9.54 -8.95 -5.28
CA GLU A 212 9.31 -9.93 -4.20
C GLU A 212 8.58 -11.15 -4.75
N HIS A 213 7.47 -10.95 -5.46
CA HIS A 213 6.69 -12.04 -6.05
C HIS A 213 7.53 -12.91 -7.00
N LEU A 214 8.47 -12.31 -7.72
CA LEU A 214 9.43 -13.01 -8.55
C LEU A 214 10.19 -14.08 -7.76
N LEU A 215 10.62 -13.81 -6.53
CA LEU A 215 11.32 -14.79 -5.70
C LEU A 215 10.40 -15.99 -5.35
N TYR A 216 9.12 -15.73 -5.13
CA TYR A 216 8.09 -16.75 -4.87
C TYR A 216 7.50 -17.39 -6.15
N GLY A 217 8.11 -17.14 -7.31
CA GLY A 217 7.66 -17.70 -8.58
C GLY A 217 6.31 -17.13 -9.04
N GLY A 218 6.11 -15.83 -8.82
CA GLY A 218 4.94 -15.06 -9.20
C GLY A 218 3.74 -15.20 -8.27
N ARG A 219 3.89 -15.86 -7.11
CA ARG A 219 2.84 -15.92 -6.09
C ARG A 219 2.78 -14.60 -5.33
N LYS A 220 1.56 -14.11 -5.10
CA LYS A 220 1.31 -13.02 -4.15
C LYS A 220 1.58 -13.54 -2.74
N THR A 221 1.98 -12.66 -1.82
CA THR A 221 2.11 -13.04 -0.41
C THR A 221 0.75 -13.02 0.28
N LEU A 222 0.62 -13.73 1.41
CA LEU A 222 -0.63 -13.86 2.18
C LEU A 222 -1.25 -12.50 2.56
N TYR A 223 -0.45 -11.44 2.64
CA TYR A 223 -0.91 -10.10 2.97
C TYR A 223 -1.64 -9.38 1.83
N GLU A 224 -1.57 -9.90 0.61
CA GLU A 224 -2.25 -9.34 -0.58
C GLU A 224 -3.43 -10.19 -1.06
N GLU A 225 -3.71 -11.34 -0.42
CA GLU A 225 -4.76 -12.29 -0.82
C GLU A 225 -6.15 -11.99 -0.23
N GLU A 226 -6.34 -10.87 0.50
CA GLU A 226 -7.64 -10.56 1.13
C GLU A 226 -8.81 -10.29 0.15
N ASP A 227 -8.54 -10.16 -1.16
CA ASP A 227 -9.55 -9.85 -2.18
C ASP A 227 -9.79 -10.94 -3.25
N ASP A 228 -8.99 -12.02 -3.30
CA ASP A 228 -9.10 -13.06 -4.33
C ASP A 228 -9.53 -14.41 -3.71
N ASP A 229 -10.84 -14.71 -3.75
CA ASP A 229 -11.51 -15.96 -3.27
C ASP A 229 -11.07 -17.26 -4.00
N ASP A 230 -10.00 -17.21 -4.81
CA ASP A 230 -9.50 -18.36 -5.58
C ASP A 230 -8.53 -19.20 -4.74
N GLU A 231 -9.08 -20.01 -3.82
CA GLU A 231 -8.35 -21.09 -3.14
C GLU A 231 -7.72 -22.02 -4.21
N GLU A 232 -6.44 -21.83 -4.52
CA GLU A 232 -5.65 -22.83 -5.24
C GLU A 232 -5.56 -24.08 -4.36
N GLN A 233 -6.53 -24.98 -4.54
CA GLN A 233 -6.53 -26.31 -3.97
C GLN A 233 -5.24 -27.02 -4.42
N TYR A 234 -4.28 -27.12 -3.52
CA TYR A 234 -3.10 -27.95 -3.71
C TYR A 234 -3.58 -29.37 -3.96
N VAL A 235 -3.65 -29.77 -5.23
CA VAL A 235 -3.65 -31.17 -5.58
C VAL A 235 -2.31 -31.69 -5.08
N HIS A 236 -2.34 -32.36 -3.93
CA HIS A 236 -1.30 -33.27 -3.46
C HIS A 236 -1.14 -34.41 -4.48
N SER A 237 -0.72 -34.09 -5.70
CA SER A 237 -0.33 -35.07 -6.70
C SER A 237 1.09 -35.51 -6.34
N ASP A 238 1.17 -36.75 -5.86
CA ASP A 238 2.31 -37.65 -5.99
C ASP A 238 3.43 -37.50 -4.95
N ARG A 239 3.07 -37.68 -3.68
CA ARG A 239 4.02 -38.12 -2.63
C ARG A 239 4.59 -39.53 -2.88
N GLU A 240 4.11 -40.27 -3.88
CA GLU A 240 4.58 -41.63 -4.21
C GLU A 240 5.62 -41.71 -5.36
N MET A 241 5.94 -40.63 -6.07
CA MET A 241 6.84 -40.70 -7.25
C MET A 241 8.16 -39.91 -7.09
N VAL A 242 8.57 -39.60 -5.86
CA VAL A 242 9.83 -38.89 -5.56
C VAL A 242 11.03 -39.86 -5.45
N GLY A 243 10.77 -41.18 -5.33
CA GLY A 243 11.84 -42.20 -5.20
C GLY A 243 12.66 -42.51 -6.45
N GLU A 244 12.31 -41.97 -7.62
CA GLU A 244 12.93 -42.32 -8.90
C GLU A 244 13.84 -41.21 -9.48
N TRP A 245 13.92 -40.04 -8.82
CA TRP A 245 14.66 -38.87 -9.30
C TRP A 245 16.16 -38.87 -9.00
N LEU A 246 16.66 -39.81 -8.20
CA LEU A 246 18.07 -39.82 -7.80
C LEU A 246 19.03 -40.54 -8.77
N ASN A 247 18.55 -41.21 -9.82
CA ASN A 247 19.38 -42.18 -10.56
C ASN A 247 19.64 -41.89 -12.05
N VAL A 248 19.26 -40.73 -12.60
CA VAL A 248 19.57 -40.45 -14.03
C VAL A 248 19.91 -38.98 -14.27
N VAL A 249 21.16 -38.61 -14.00
CA VAL A 249 21.88 -37.64 -14.84
C VAL A 249 23.29 -38.18 -15.08
N ASP A 250 23.60 -38.35 -16.36
CA ASP A 250 24.76 -38.96 -16.98
C ASP A 250 26.12 -38.53 -16.41
N ASP A 251 26.87 -39.53 -15.95
CA ASP A 251 28.16 -40.00 -16.49
C ASP A 251 28.84 -39.08 -17.53
N ASP A 252 29.46 -37.99 -17.08
CA ASP A 252 30.64 -37.44 -17.74
C ASP A 252 31.84 -38.24 -17.22
N GLY A 253 32.25 -39.25 -18.00
CA GLY A 253 33.37 -40.12 -17.69
C GLY A 253 34.66 -39.36 -17.38
N ASP A 254 34.98 -39.28 -16.10
CA ASP A 254 36.35 -39.15 -15.60
C ASP A 254 36.52 -40.15 -14.46
N ASP A 255 37.28 -41.20 -14.74
CA ASP A 255 37.53 -42.31 -13.85
C ASP A 255 38.24 -41.84 -12.57
N ASN A 256 37.75 -42.35 -11.44
CA ASN A 256 38.51 -42.60 -10.21
C ASN A 256 38.63 -41.47 -9.18
N TYR A 257 37.52 -41.16 -8.49
CA TYR A 257 37.55 -40.80 -7.06
C TYR A 257 36.36 -41.45 -6.33
N THR A 258 36.62 -42.60 -5.69
CA THR A 258 35.76 -43.16 -4.65
C THR A 258 35.84 -42.27 -3.41
N SER A 259 34.99 -41.26 -3.33
CA SER A 259 34.65 -40.60 -2.07
C SER A 259 33.39 -41.27 -1.54
N ASP A 260 33.60 -42.30 -0.74
CA ASP A 260 32.62 -42.81 0.22
C ASP A 260 32.20 -41.65 1.14
N ASP A 261 30.92 -41.60 1.51
CA ASP A 261 30.34 -40.70 2.51
C ASP A 261 29.99 -39.24 2.11
N CYS A 262 28.88 -39.07 1.38
CA CYS A 262 28.05 -37.86 1.53
C CYS A 262 26.59 -38.12 1.09
N SER A 263 25.89 -39.03 1.79
CA SER A 263 24.43 -39.03 1.78
C SER A 263 23.91 -38.08 2.86
N THR A 264 24.20 -36.79 2.72
CA THR A 264 23.39 -35.78 3.41
C THR A 264 22.08 -35.71 2.66
N THR A 265 21.07 -36.41 3.17
CA THR A 265 19.68 -36.00 3.04
C THR A 265 19.63 -34.55 3.50
N CYS A 266 19.76 -33.61 2.56
CA CYS A 266 19.59 -32.20 2.82
C CYS A 266 18.21 -32.03 3.45
N ASP A 267 18.17 -31.64 4.72
CA ASP A 267 16.94 -31.45 5.49
C ASP A 267 15.98 -30.53 4.75
N GLU A 268 15.06 -31.14 4.01
CA GLU A 268 14.05 -30.50 3.15
C GLU A 268 12.98 -29.76 3.99
N GLU A 269 13.06 -29.87 5.33
CA GLU A 269 12.19 -29.21 6.30
C GLU A 269 12.71 -27.83 6.77
N LEU A 270 13.98 -27.47 6.51
CA LEU A 270 14.56 -26.23 7.04
C LEU A 270 14.46 -25.02 6.10
N TYR A 271 14.04 -25.21 4.85
CA TYR A 271 13.93 -24.12 3.88
C TYR A 271 12.46 -23.75 3.61
N PRO A 272 12.10 -22.44 3.64
CA PRO A 272 10.77 -22.01 3.23
C PRO A 272 10.49 -22.51 1.80
N ARG A 273 9.55 -23.46 1.66
CA ARG A 273 9.21 -24.15 0.40
C ARG A 273 8.81 -23.22 -0.75
N GLY A 274 8.64 -21.92 -0.51
CA GLY A 274 8.26 -20.91 -1.51
C GLY A 274 9.37 -20.55 -2.51
N TYR A 275 10.64 -20.68 -2.14
CA TYR A 275 11.75 -20.16 -2.95
C TYR A 275 12.34 -21.16 -3.96
N TYR A 276 12.09 -22.45 -3.76
CA TYR A 276 12.68 -23.52 -4.57
C TYR A 276 11.73 -23.99 -5.67
N ALA A 277 12.29 -24.58 -6.72
CA ALA A 277 11.53 -25.27 -7.74
C ALA A 277 12.05 -26.70 -7.89
N SER A 278 11.15 -27.67 -8.01
CA SER A 278 11.48 -29.10 -8.07
C SER A 278 12.29 -29.48 -9.31
N HIS A 279 12.23 -28.70 -10.38
CA HIS A 279 12.98 -28.94 -11.61
C HIS A 279 14.40 -28.35 -11.58
N TRP A 280 14.77 -27.60 -10.52
CA TRP A 280 16.10 -27.00 -10.39
C TRP A 280 17.16 -28.03 -10.00
N SER A 281 18.28 -28.02 -10.72
CA SER A 281 19.51 -28.69 -10.24
C SER A 281 20.05 -27.97 -9.00
N TRP A 282 20.77 -28.68 -8.12
CA TRP A 282 21.41 -28.11 -6.93
C TRP A 282 22.20 -26.82 -7.22
N ARG A 283 22.93 -26.77 -8.35
CA ARG A 283 23.72 -25.61 -8.77
C ARG A 283 22.87 -24.37 -9.08
N ILE A 284 21.65 -24.58 -9.57
CA ILE A 284 20.69 -23.50 -9.82
C ILE A 284 20.03 -23.07 -8.51
N SER A 285 19.65 -24.04 -7.67
CA SER A 285 19.07 -23.78 -6.34
C SER A 285 19.99 -22.94 -5.46
N ASP A 286 21.30 -23.19 -5.48
CA ASP A 286 22.33 -22.40 -4.77
C ASP A 286 22.37 -20.91 -5.18
N GLN A 287 21.91 -20.57 -6.39
CA GLN A 287 21.89 -19.18 -6.85
C GLN A 287 20.66 -18.40 -6.36
N GLN A 288 19.70 -19.05 -5.69
CA GLN A 288 18.50 -18.38 -5.16
C GLN A 288 18.88 -17.32 -4.12
N THR A 289 19.80 -17.62 -3.20
CA THR A 289 20.30 -16.67 -2.20
C THR A 289 20.90 -15.43 -2.85
N ARG A 290 21.65 -15.63 -3.94
CA ARG A 290 22.26 -14.54 -4.69
C ARG A 290 21.23 -13.69 -5.44
N LEU A 291 20.19 -14.31 -6.00
CA LEU A 291 19.09 -13.59 -6.63
C LEU A 291 18.35 -12.74 -5.59
N ARG A 292 18.05 -13.31 -4.42
CA ARG A 292 17.43 -12.61 -3.30
C ARG A 292 18.24 -11.39 -2.86
N GLY A 293 19.57 -11.51 -2.75
CA GLY A 293 20.44 -10.36 -2.46
C GLY A 293 20.36 -9.24 -3.51
N LEU A 294 20.24 -9.58 -4.80
CA LEU A 294 20.09 -8.56 -5.86
C LEU A 294 18.71 -7.88 -5.83
N VAL A 295 17.66 -8.64 -5.50
CA VAL A 295 16.31 -8.08 -5.29
C VAL A 295 16.31 -7.16 -4.07
N HIS A 296 16.88 -7.60 -2.95
CA HIS A 296 17.03 -6.80 -1.74
C HIS A 296 17.78 -5.49 -2.00
N GLU A 297 18.92 -5.55 -2.70
CA GLU A 297 19.70 -4.35 -3.07
C GLU A 297 18.88 -3.36 -3.91
N THR A 298 18.04 -3.89 -4.81
CA THR A 298 17.15 -3.06 -5.65
C THR A 298 16.06 -2.39 -4.81
N LEU A 299 15.38 -3.14 -3.93
CA LEU A 299 14.35 -2.61 -3.03
C LEU A 299 14.93 -1.61 -2.03
N LEU A 300 16.12 -1.88 -1.49
CA LEU A 300 16.86 -0.98 -0.61
C LEU A 300 17.18 0.36 -1.31
N GLY A 301 17.51 0.32 -2.61
CA GLY A 301 17.70 1.52 -3.42
C GLY A 301 16.46 2.41 -3.47
N LEU A 302 15.27 1.80 -3.57
CA LEU A 302 13.98 2.52 -3.54
C LEU A 302 13.66 3.05 -2.15
N PHE A 303 13.89 2.23 -1.11
CA PHE A 303 13.62 2.61 0.27
C PHE A 303 14.42 3.83 0.71
N LYS A 304 15.65 3.99 0.19
CA LYS A 304 16.49 5.18 0.40
C LYS A 304 15.94 6.47 -0.20
N ILE A 305 14.98 6.39 -1.12
CA ILE A 305 14.39 7.54 -1.83
C ILE A 305 12.98 7.81 -1.30
N ALA A 306 12.12 6.79 -1.30
CA ALA A 306 10.71 6.87 -0.96
C ALA A 306 10.32 5.66 -0.09
N PRO A 307 10.62 5.68 1.22
CA PRO A 307 10.23 4.60 2.12
C PRO A 307 8.71 4.49 2.19
N SER A 308 8.19 3.27 2.33
CA SER A 308 6.77 3.03 2.59
C SER A 308 6.60 1.77 3.45
N ALA A 309 5.50 1.69 4.20
CA ALA A 309 5.23 0.51 5.04
C ALA A 309 5.12 -0.79 4.23
N PRO A 310 4.46 -0.83 3.06
CA PRO A 310 4.46 -2.03 2.22
C PRO A 310 5.86 -2.42 1.72
N LEU A 311 6.69 -1.44 1.34
CA LEU A 311 8.06 -1.72 0.91
C LEU A 311 8.92 -2.28 2.04
N PHE A 312 8.77 -1.74 3.25
CA PHE A 312 9.42 -2.28 4.45
C PHE A 312 9.00 -3.73 4.72
N ALA A 313 7.70 -4.02 4.66
CA ALA A 313 7.17 -5.37 4.87
C ALA A 313 7.66 -6.36 3.81
N SER A 314 7.74 -5.93 2.56
CA SER A 314 8.30 -6.72 1.44
C SER A 314 9.77 -7.07 1.67
N MET A 315 10.57 -6.09 2.13
CA MET A 315 11.97 -6.33 2.49
C MET A 315 12.10 -7.28 3.68
N ALA A 316 11.22 -7.18 4.67
CA ALA A 316 11.14 -8.12 5.79
C ALA A 316 10.79 -9.55 5.34
N ALA A 317 9.83 -9.71 4.42
CA ALA A 317 9.43 -11.01 3.92
C ALA A 317 10.56 -11.76 3.18
N ILE A 318 11.49 -11.02 2.57
CA ILE A 318 12.62 -11.61 1.84
C ILE A 318 13.93 -11.63 2.65
N ALA A 319 13.97 -11.04 3.84
CA ALA A 319 15.18 -11.02 4.66
C ALA A 319 15.61 -12.43 5.10
N GLU A 320 16.90 -12.60 5.37
CA GLU A 320 17.43 -13.82 6.01
C GLU A 320 17.18 -13.79 7.52
N ASP A 321 17.39 -12.62 8.11
CA ASP A 321 17.27 -12.34 9.53
C ASP A 321 16.55 -11.00 9.70
N GLU A 322 15.52 -10.96 10.54
CA GLU A 322 14.73 -9.76 10.81
C GLU A 322 15.55 -8.73 11.61
N ASP A 323 16.44 -9.19 12.49
CA ASP A 323 17.24 -8.29 13.34
C ASP A 323 18.28 -7.54 12.50
N ASP A 324 18.97 -8.24 11.59
CA ASP A 324 19.93 -7.63 10.65
C ASP A 324 19.24 -6.60 9.73
N LEU A 325 18.00 -6.88 9.32
CA LEU A 325 17.23 -5.96 8.50
C LEU A 325 16.88 -4.67 9.26
N ASP A 326 16.46 -4.79 10.51
CA ASP A 326 16.13 -3.64 11.35
C ASP A 326 17.36 -2.74 11.56
N ASP A 327 18.53 -3.35 11.80
CA ASP A 327 19.81 -2.64 11.94
C ASP A 327 20.25 -1.95 10.64
N GLU A 328 19.93 -2.51 9.47
CA GLU A 328 20.19 -1.89 8.17
C GLU A 328 19.19 -0.75 7.85
N LEU A 329 17.90 -1.00 8.02
CA LEU A 329 16.84 -0.10 7.55
C LEU A 329 16.56 1.04 8.50
N HIS A 330 16.70 0.86 9.81
CA HIS A 330 16.38 1.89 10.79
C HIS A 330 17.21 3.17 10.60
N PRO A 331 18.55 3.11 10.47
CA PRO A 331 19.38 4.31 10.25
C PRO A 331 19.05 5.02 8.94
N ILE A 332 18.75 4.26 7.88
CA ILE A 332 18.35 4.79 6.58
C ILE A 332 17.03 5.54 6.71
N LEU A 333 16.03 4.92 7.35
CA LEU A 333 14.71 5.51 7.55
C LEU A 333 14.82 6.81 8.34
N MET A 334 15.58 6.83 9.43
CA MET A 334 15.79 8.02 10.25
C MET A 334 16.48 9.17 9.48
N THR A 335 17.36 8.83 8.53
CA THR A 335 18.03 9.80 7.66
C THR A 335 17.06 10.39 6.63
N VAL A 336 16.30 9.53 5.95
CA VAL A 336 15.44 9.90 4.81
C VAL A 336 14.11 10.49 5.24
N ALA A 337 13.66 10.23 6.48
CA ALA A 337 12.40 10.72 7.03
C ALA A 337 12.22 12.24 6.91
N THR A 338 13.31 13.01 6.88
CA THR A 338 13.26 14.48 6.88
C THR A 338 13.29 15.11 5.48
N TYR A 339 13.39 14.31 4.42
CA TYR A 339 13.56 14.83 3.05
C TYR A 339 12.26 15.38 2.44
N SER A 340 11.09 14.88 2.86
CA SER A 340 9.77 15.33 2.42
C SER A 340 8.71 15.00 3.48
N SER A 341 7.54 15.63 3.38
CA SER A 341 6.37 15.31 4.22
C SER A 341 5.91 13.87 4.04
N GLU A 342 5.92 13.36 2.81
CA GLU A 342 5.58 11.96 2.49
C GLU A 342 6.54 10.97 3.16
N ASN A 343 7.84 11.21 3.04
CA ASN A 343 8.86 10.38 3.70
C ASN A 343 8.71 10.42 5.22
N PHE A 344 8.36 11.59 5.77
CA PHE A 344 8.13 11.74 7.21
C PHE A 344 6.90 10.94 7.67
N SER A 345 5.78 11.07 6.95
CA SER A 345 4.53 10.33 7.20
C SER A 345 4.75 8.81 7.11
N ALA A 346 5.46 8.35 6.07
CA ALA A 346 5.82 6.95 5.91
C ALA A 346 6.74 6.45 7.05
N ALA A 347 7.72 7.25 7.46
CA ALA A 347 8.59 6.91 8.58
C ALA A 347 7.82 6.77 9.90
N LEU A 348 6.87 7.68 10.18
CA LEU A 348 5.98 7.54 11.34
C LEU A 348 5.19 6.23 11.27
N ARG A 349 4.64 5.88 10.11
CA ARG A 349 3.89 4.63 9.93
C ARG A 349 4.75 3.40 10.16
N ILE A 350 5.93 3.32 9.55
CA ILE A 350 6.87 2.19 9.70
C ILE A 350 7.32 2.04 11.17
N LEU A 351 7.75 3.13 11.80
CA LEU A 351 8.20 3.09 13.20
C LEU A 351 7.08 2.73 14.17
N SER A 352 5.85 3.12 13.86
CA SER A 352 4.66 2.75 14.65
C SER A 352 4.35 1.26 14.55
N LEU A 353 4.40 0.67 13.34
CA LEU A 353 4.21 -0.77 13.14
C LEU A 353 5.27 -1.59 13.89
N ASN A 354 6.49 -1.09 13.95
CA ASN A 354 7.63 -1.73 14.63
C ASN A 354 7.80 -1.31 16.10
N ASN A 355 6.81 -0.63 16.69
CA ASN A 355 6.80 -0.19 18.11
C ASN A 355 8.03 0.63 18.56
N LYS A 356 8.71 1.35 17.65
CA LYS A 356 9.93 2.13 17.94
C LYS A 356 9.59 3.50 18.56
N SER A 357 9.07 3.49 19.78
CA SER A 357 8.53 4.69 20.47
C SER A 357 9.55 5.80 20.71
N GLU A 358 10.83 5.47 20.94
CA GLU A 358 11.89 6.45 21.15
C GLU A 358 12.19 7.24 19.87
N SER A 359 12.34 6.53 18.75
CA SER A 359 12.58 7.13 17.44
C SER A 359 11.38 7.97 16.99
N LEU A 360 10.14 7.53 17.26
CA LEU A 360 8.94 8.34 17.04
C LEU A 360 8.98 9.65 17.84
N ASN A 361 9.32 9.58 19.12
CA ASN A 361 9.46 10.76 19.96
C ASN A 361 10.55 11.72 19.43
N HIS A 362 11.69 11.18 19.01
CA HIS A 362 12.77 11.96 18.44
C HIS A 362 12.31 12.69 17.16
N LEU A 363 11.71 11.98 16.20
CA LEU A 363 11.22 12.58 14.95
C LEU A 363 10.13 13.63 15.21
N LEU A 364 9.14 13.32 16.04
CA LEU A 364 8.04 14.25 16.32
C LEU A 364 8.48 15.46 17.15
N SER A 365 9.51 15.35 17.99
CA SER A 365 10.01 16.52 18.74
C SER A 365 10.86 17.47 17.88
N THR A 366 11.44 16.99 16.78
CA THR A 366 12.37 17.75 15.94
C THR A 366 11.76 18.21 14.62
N HIS A 367 10.88 17.39 14.01
CA HIS A 367 10.43 17.56 12.63
C HIS A 367 8.90 17.55 12.46
N LYS A 368 8.11 17.71 13.54
CA LYS A 368 6.63 17.75 13.44
C LYS A 368 6.12 18.77 12.41
N HIS A 369 6.84 19.86 12.20
CA HIS A 369 6.50 20.90 11.21
C HIS A 369 6.46 20.42 9.76
N LEU A 370 7.00 19.23 9.45
CA LEU A 370 6.93 18.62 8.12
C LEU A 370 5.57 17.95 7.84
N LEU A 371 4.76 17.70 8.86
CA LEU A 371 3.45 17.05 8.69
C LEU A 371 2.43 18.01 8.10
N ARG A 372 1.72 17.54 7.08
CA ARG A 372 0.52 18.19 6.54
C ARG A 372 -0.72 17.69 7.27
N SER A 373 -1.86 18.33 7.04
CA SER A 373 -3.10 17.89 7.67
C SER A 373 -3.58 16.50 7.17
N GLN A 374 -3.16 16.06 5.98
CA GLN A 374 -3.51 14.75 5.43
C GLN A 374 -2.74 13.62 6.11
N ASP A 375 -1.56 13.94 6.63
CA ASP A 375 -0.71 13.02 7.38
C ASP A 375 -1.27 12.73 8.79
N ALA A 376 -2.46 13.25 9.13
CA ALA A 376 -3.10 13.04 10.42
C ALA A 376 -3.27 11.56 10.78
N ALA A 377 -3.55 10.68 9.82
CA ALA A 377 -3.69 9.25 10.10
C ALA A 377 -2.37 8.62 10.59
N SER A 378 -1.25 8.96 9.94
CA SER A 378 0.10 8.53 10.34
C SER A 378 0.46 9.08 11.72
N LEU A 379 0.19 10.38 11.96
CA LEU A 379 0.45 11.03 13.25
C LEU A 379 -0.42 10.46 14.38
N GLN A 380 -1.71 10.20 14.14
CA GLN A 380 -2.62 9.58 15.10
C GLN A 380 -2.12 8.19 15.52
N PHE A 381 -1.71 7.38 14.54
CA PHE A 381 -1.18 6.04 14.81
C PHE A 381 0.13 6.10 15.61
N ALA A 382 1.07 6.97 15.23
CA ALA A 382 2.30 7.19 15.99
C ALA A 382 2.04 7.65 17.42
N THR A 383 1.10 8.58 17.60
CA THR A 383 0.69 9.09 18.91
C THR A 383 0.11 7.97 19.79
N LEU A 384 -0.70 7.08 19.20
CA LEU A 384 -1.27 5.93 19.90
C LEU A 384 -0.17 4.98 20.40
N ILE A 385 0.76 4.58 19.52
CA ILE A 385 1.87 3.68 19.87
C ILE A 385 2.77 4.31 20.94
N MET A 386 3.16 5.58 20.78
CA MET A 386 3.95 6.29 21.78
C MET A 386 3.27 6.38 23.14
N SER A 387 1.95 6.53 23.18
CA SER A 387 1.18 6.64 24.42
C SER A 387 1.17 5.34 25.27
N GLY A 388 1.46 4.21 24.63
CA GLY A 388 1.67 2.93 25.28
C GLY A 388 2.84 2.98 26.26
N ASN A 389 3.90 3.71 25.91
CA ASN A 389 5.03 3.96 26.80
C ASN A 389 4.70 5.08 27.81
N PHE A 390 4.87 4.78 29.10
CA PHE A 390 4.59 5.72 30.19
C PHE A 390 5.40 7.03 30.08
N PHE A 391 6.65 6.96 29.61
CA PHE A 391 7.54 8.13 29.53
C PHE A 391 7.12 9.12 28.44
N TYR A 392 6.60 8.63 27.31
CA TYR A 392 6.20 9.45 26.17
C TYR A 392 4.71 9.84 26.18
N ARG A 393 3.91 9.22 27.06
CA ARG A 393 2.47 9.53 27.19
C ARG A 393 2.15 11.00 27.41
N PRO A 394 2.86 11.78 28.24
CA PRO A 394 2.58 13.21 28.38
C PRO A 394 2.74 13.97 27.07
N TYR A 395 3.76 13.63 26.27
CA TYR A 395 3.99 14.23 24.96
C TYR A 395 2.89 13.82 23.96
N ALA A 396 2.53 12.53 23.92
CA ALA A 396 1.41 12.05 23.11
C ALA A 396 0.09 12.78 23.43
N LEU A 397 -0.23 12.99 24.72
CA LEU A 397 -1.39 13.77 25.15
C LEU A 397 -1.33 15.24 24.72
N SER A 398 -0.13 15.83 24.68
CA SER A 398 0.07 17.20 24.20
C SER A 398 -0.20 17.32 22.70
N ILE A 399 0.22 16.34 21.90
CA ILE A 399 -0.09 16.26 20.46
C ILE A 399 -1.60 16.18 20.26
N VAL A 400 -2.29 15.25 20.95
CA VAL A 400 -3.76 15.14 20.86
C VAL A 400 -4.44 16.47 21.17
N HIS A 401 -4.00 17.18 22.22
CA HIS A 401 -4.55 18.47 22.60
C HIS A 401 -4.33 19.55 21.52
N GLU A 402 -3.11 19.63 20.99
CA GLU A 402 -2.73 20.60 19.97
C GLU A 402 -3.51 20.38 18.68
N GLU A 403 -3.56 19.14 18.19
CA GLU A 403 -4.24 18.78 16.94
C GLU A 403 -5.76 18.94 17.03
N LEU A 404 -6.38 18.59 18.16
CA LEU A 404 -7.80 18.87 18.37
C LEU A 404 -8.09 20.38 18.42
N THR A 405 -7.17 21.16 18.98
CA THR A 405 -7.30 22.62 19.02
C THR A 405 -7.13 23.20 17.60
N ASP A 406 -6.18 22.70 16.83
CA ASP A 406 -5.97 23.08 15.43
C ASP A 406 -7.21 22.82 14.59
N VAL A 407 -7.76 21.60 14.63
CA VAL A 407 -8.99 21.24 13.90
C VAL A 407 -10.17 22.13 14.33
N SER A 408 -10.25 22.51 15.61
CA SER A 408 -11.27 23.44 16.12
C SER A 408 -11.10 24.86 15.58
N ASN A 409 -9.86 25.35 15.51
CA ASN A 409 -9.54 26.66 14.94
C ASN A 409 -9.83 26.68 13.42
N ALA A 410 -9.48 25.60 12.72
CA ALA A 410 -9.75 25.44 11.29
C ALA A 410 -11.26 25.44 11.00
N LEU A 411 -12.08 24.76 11.82
CA LEU A 411 -13.53 24.87 11.72
C LEU A 411 -13.99 26.31 11.97
N CYS A 412 -13.49 26.97 13.01
CA CYS A 412 -13.88 28.34 13.33
C CYS A 412 -13.56 29.30 12.17
N ALA A 413 -12.39 29.15 11.54
CA ALA A 413 -12.01 29.91 10.34
C ALA A 413 -12.92 29.59 9.15
N ALA A 414 -13.18 28.30 8.87
CA ALA A 414 -14.06 27.88 7.78
C ALA A 414 -15.50 28.43 7.97
N VAL A 415 -16.04 28.35 9.18
CA VAL A 415 -17.36 28.92 9.51
C VAL A 415 -17.35 30.44 9.34
N ARG A 416 -16.30 31.14 9.77
CA ARG A 416 -16.19 32.61 9.60
C ARG A 416 -16.20 33.03 8.13
N SER A 417 -15.65 32.21 7.22
CA SER A 417 -15.71 32.51 5.78
C SER A 417 -17.15 32.62 5.26
N SER A 418 -18.06 31.81 5.79
CA SER A 418 -19.48 31.79 5.40
C SER A 418 -20.37 32.65 6.30
N PHE A 419 -19.92 32.96 7.51
CA PHE A 419 -20.66 33.72 8.52
C PHE A 419 -19.78 34.83 9.13
N CYS A 420 -19.40 35.81 8.31
CA CYS A 420 -18.39 36.83 8.67
C CYS A 420 -18.72 37.62 9.95
N HIS A 421 -20.00 37.82 10.27
CA HIS A 421 -20.41 38.60 11.43
C HIS A 421 -20.57 37.78 12.72
N ILE A 422 -20.32 36.46 12.69
CA ILE A 422 -20.56 35.56 13.82
C ILE A 422 -19.78 35.93 15.11
N GLN A 423 -18.67 36.65 14.96
CA GLN A 423 -17.84 37.10 16.08
C GLN A 423 -18.19 38.51 16.60
N THR A 424 -19.18 39.19 16.00
CA THR A 424 -19.61 40.51 16.45
C THR A 424 -20.30 40.41 17.82
N GLU A 425 -19.91 41.24 18.77
CA GLU A 425 -20.44 41.19 20.16
C GLU A 425 -21.97 41.33 20.23
N ALA A 426 -22.59 42.08 19.31
CA ALA A 426 -24.04 42.18 19.21
C ALA A 426 -24.70 40.82 18.92
N TYR A 427 -24.17 40.07 17.93
CA TYR A 427 -24.70 38.76 17.55
C TYR A 427 -24.34 37.66 18.55
N LYS A 428 -23.19 37.76 19.24
CA LYS A 428 -22.88 36.88 20.38
C LYS A 428 -23.89 37.05 21.53
N THR A 429 -24.18 38.31 21.89
CA THR A 429 -25.16 38.63 22.94
C THR A 429 -26.56 38.14 22.55
N GLU A 430 -26.96 38.35 21.29
CA GLU A 430 -28.22 37.82 20.77
C GLU A 430 -28.27 36.29 20.85
N LEU A 431 -27.20 35.61 20.45
CA LEU A 431 -27.11 34.15 20.55
C LEU A 431 -27.27 33.68 22.00
N THR A 432 -26.62 34.32 22.98
CA THR A 432 -26.82 33.99 24.40
C THR A 432 -28.28 34.12 24.84
N GLN A 433 -28.98 35.17 24.38
CA GLN A 433 -30.41 35.34 24.66
C GLN A 433 -31.27 34.24 23.99
N ILE A 434 -30.93 33.83 22.76
CA ILE A 434 -31.60 32.74 22.04
C ILE A 434 -31.40 31.41 22.80
N LEU A 435 -30.19 31.14 23.27
CA LEU A 435 -29.86 29.92 24.01
C LEU A 435 -30.64 29.79 25.33
N ALA A 436 -31.00 30.92 25.96
CA ALA A 436 -31.82 30.95 27.17
C ALA A 436 -33.31 30.63 26.93
N LEU A 437 -33.79 30.69 25.67
CA LEU A 437 -35.17 30.36 25.34
C LEU A 437 -35.41 28.85 25.38
N ARG A 438 -36.64 28.46 25.73
CA ARG A 438 -37.08 27.06 25.70
C ARG A 438 -36.85 26.46 24.32
N GLN A 439 -36.20 25.29 24.30
CA GLN A 439 -36.03 24.46 23.10
C GLN A 439 -37.39 24.18 22.46
N ASP A 440 -37.41 24.13 21.13
CA ASP A 440 -38.60 23.90 20.28
C ASP A 440 -39.69 24.97 20.29
N SER A 441 -39.52 26.08 21.02
CA SER A 441 -40.48 27.19 20.94
C SER A 441 -40.44 27.87 19.57
N LEU A 442 -41.61 28.25 19.03
CA LEU A 442 -41.71 28.96 17.75
C LEU A 442 -40.97 30.31 17.77
N ASN A 443 -40.95 30.97 18.93
CA ASN A 443 -40.15 32.17 19.16
C ASN A 443 -38.65 31.89 19.02
N ARG A 444 -38.14 30.78 19.54
CA ARG A 444 -36.73 30.40 19.39
C ARG A 444 -36.39 30.12 17.92
N ARG A 445 -37.19 29.31 17.22
CA ARG A 445 -36.96 28.99 15.79
C ARG A 445 -36.87 30.24 14.92
N SER A 446 -37.85 31.15 15.04
CA SER A 446 -37.85 32.40 14.26
C SER A 446 -36.67 33.33 14.60
N ARG A 447 -36.18 33.33 15.86
CA ARG A 447 -34.98 34.08 16.23
C ARG A 447 -33.70 33.42 15.72
N VAL A 448 -33.62 32.08 15.70
CA VAL A 448 -32.50 31.33 15.12
C VAL A 448 -32.38 31.62 13.63
N GLU A 449 -33.46 31.46 12.87
CA GLU A 449 -33.50 31.76 11.43
C GLU A 449 -33.04 33.20 11.14
N ARG A 450 -33.56 34.17 11.91
CA ARG A 450 -33.17 35.58 11.78
C ARG A 450 -31.70 35.80 12.13
N TRP A 451 -31.22 35.20 13.21
CA TRP A 451 -29.83 35.32 13.65
C TRP A 451 -28.88 34.75 12.59
N VAL A 452 -29.13 33.53 12.09
CA VAL A 452 -28.32 32.89 11.04
C VAL A 452 -28.30 33.77 9.78
N LYS A 453 -29.46 34.30 9.36
CA LYS A 453 -29.55 35.22 8.23
C LYS A 453 -28.73 36.50 8.44
N ASN A 454 -28.70 37.04 9.66
CA ASN A 454 -27.97 38.26 9.97
C ASN A 454 -26.45 38.05 10.07
N VAL A 455 -25.99 36.84 10.44
CA VAL A 455 -24.56 36.54 10.51
C VAL A 455 -23.97 36.01 9.21
N LEU A 456 -24.81 35.59 8.26
CA LEU A 456 -24.42 35.09 6.96
C LEU A 456 -23.63 36.14 6.18
N THR A 457 -22.51 35.73 5.57
CA THR A 457 -21.74 36.60 4.69
C THR A 457 -22.61 36.99 3.48
N PRO A 458 -22.79 38.31 3.21
CA PRO A 458 -23.53 38.78 2.04
C PRO A 458 -22.98 38.14 0.77
N GLN A 459 -23.85 37.62 -0.09
CA GLN A 459 -23.39 37.09 -1.38
C GLN A 459 -23.06 38.27 -2.30
N PRO A 460 -21.86 38.33 -2.91
CA PRO A 460 -21.69 39.15 -4.10
C PRO A 460 -22.61 38.59 -5.19
N GLU A 461 -23.39 39.47 -5.82
CA GLU A 461 -24.11 39.12 -7.05
C GLU A 461 -23.07 38.69 -8.09
N HIS A 462 -23.03 37.39 -8.38
CA HIS A 462 -22.30 36.69 -9.44
C HIS A 462 -21.02 37.41 -9.92
N THR A 463 -19.86 36.99 -9.44
CA THR A 463 -18.57 37.39 -10.03
C THR A 463 -18.58 36.99 -11.50
N HIS A 464 -18.63 37.98 -12.40
CA HIS A 464 -18.73 37.76 -13.84
C HIS A 464 -17.51 36.92 -14.29
N PRO A 465 -17.66 35.85 -15.09
CA PRO A 465 -16.54 34.99 -15.52
C PRO A 465 -15.41 35.76 -16.24
N MET A 466 -15.70 36.95 -16.78
CA MET A 466 -14.70 37.86 -17.33
C MET A 466 -13.81 38.51 -16.27
N ALA A 467 -14.30 38.76 -15.05
CA ALA A 467 -13.50 39.32 -13.96
C ALA A 467 -12.46 38.31 -13.46
N LEU A 468 -12.82 37.01 -13.41
CA LEU A 468 -11.89 35.93 -13.08
C LEU A 468 -10.83 35.75 -14.17
N ALA A 469 -11.23 35.73 -15.44
CA ALA A 469 -10.30 35.64 -16.56
C ALA A 469 -9.33 36.84 -16.61
N ALA A 470 -9.80 38.04 -16.27
CA ALA A 470 -8.95 39.22 -16.15
C ALA A 470 -7.93 39.08 -15.01
N LEU A 471 -8.36 38.58 -13.84
CA LEU A 471 -7.48 38.33 -12.69
C LEU A 471 -6.38 37.30 -13.03
N MET A 472 -6.75 36.17 -13.67
CA MET A 472 -5.81 35.13 -14.08
C MET A 472 -4.82 35.59 -15.17
N MET A 473 -5.22 36.58 -15.97
CA MET A 473 -4.38 37.18 -17.01
C MET A 473 -3.58 38.40 -16.50
N GLY A 474 -3.65 38.73 -15.21
CA GLY A 474 -2.98 39.88 -14.61
C GLY A 474 -3.50 41.24 -15.12
N ILE A 475 -4.72 41.26 -15.65
CA ILE A 475 -5.35 42.48 -16.18
C ILE A 475 -6.04 43.20 -15.02
N PRO A 476 -5.67 44.46 -14.73
CA PRO A 476 -6.29 45.22 -13.63
C PRO A 476 -7.78 45.39 -13.88
N LEU A 477 -8.60 45.09 -12.87
CA LEU A 477 -10.04 45.21 -12.95
C LEU A 477 -10.46 46.69 -13.05
N PRO A 478 -11.50 47.02 -13.83
CA PRO A 478 -11.98 48.40 -13.93
C PRO A 478 -12.49 48.91 -12.56
N PRO A 479 -12.32 50.22 -12.27
CA PRO A 479 -12.74 50.80 -11.00
C PRO A 479 -14.25 50.60 -10.82
N GLY A 480 -14.65 49.96 -9.72
CA GLY A 480 -16.03 49.57 -9.43
C GLY A 480 -16.30 48.06 -9.40
N MET A 481 -15.35 47.21 -9.83
CA MET A 481 -15.38 45.75 -9.63
C MET A 481 -14.53 45.27 -8.43
N GLU A 482 -13.87 46.18 -7.71
CA GLU A 482 -12.95 45.90 -6.60
C GLU A 482 -13.65 45.49 -5.28
N GLY A 483 -14.99 45.39 -5.27
CA GLY A 483 -15.78 45.05 -4.08
C GLY A 483 -16.16 43.56 -3.94
N GLY A 484 -15.70 42.70 -4.85
CA GLY A 484 -16.00 41.27 -4.80
C GLY A 484 -15.02 40.53 -3.91
N ASP A 485 -15.47 40.20 -2.69
CA ASP A 485 -14.78 39.32 -1.74
C ASP A 485 -14.14 38.12 -2.47
N GLU A 486 -12.84 37.87 -2.25
CA GLU A 486 -12.01 36.81 -2.83
C GLU A 486 -12.50 35.37 -2.49
N GLY A 487 -13.68 35.23 -1.89
CA GLY A 487 -14.08 34.09 -1.06
C GLY A 487 -14.61 32.84 -1.76
N ASP A 488 -14.74 32.80 -3.09
CA ASP A 488 -15.24 31.60 -3.79
C ASP A 488 -14.55 31.31 -5.14
N MET A 489 -13.23 31.48 -5.21
CA MET A 489 -12.39 30.87 -6.25
C MET A 489 -12.52 29.31 -6.27
N LEU A 490 -13.08 28.77 -5.19
CA LEU A 490 -13.24 27.35 -4.84
C LEU A 490 -14.30 26.57 -5.63
N GLY A 491 -15.23 27.27 -6.29
CA GLY A 491 -16.21 26.62 -7.17
C GLY A 491 -15.59 26.06 -8.46
N TYR A 492 -14.43 26.56 -8.88
CA TYR A 492 -13.79 26.16 -10.14
C TYR A 492 -12.98 24.86 -10.05
N PHE A 493 -12.54 24.44 -8.85
CA PHE A 493 -11.85 23.17 -8.64
C PHE A 493 -12.78 21.95 -8.67
N GLU A 494 -14.09 22.12 -8.85
CA GLU A 494 -15.05 21.01 -9.02
C GLU A 494 -14.96 20.33 -10.39
N ILE A 495 -14.17 20.84 -11.33
CA ILE A 495 -14.11 20.32 -12.70
C ILE A 495 -13.29 19.03 -12.81
N ASP A 496 -12.32 18.75 -11.91
CA ASP A 496 -11.59 17.47 -11.90
C ASP A 496 -11.38 16.93 -10.46
N GLY A 497 -12.40 16.22 -9.98
CA GLY A 497 -12.45 15.62 -8.64
C GLY A 497 -11.38 14.56 -8.37
N ASP A 498 -10.87 13.89 -9.42
CA ASP A 498 -10.00 12.71 -9.31
C ASP A 498 -8.52 12.98 -9.65
N ASP A 499 -8.13 14.23 -9.91
CA ASP A 499 -6.72 14.56 -10.17
C ASP A 499 -5.89 14.54 -8.86
N PRO A 500 -4.87 13.65 -8.76
CA PRO A 500 -3.96 13.58 -7.60
C PRO A 500 -3.01 14.78 -7.51
N GLU A 501 -2.69 15.47 -8.61
CA GLU A 501 -1.83 16.66 -8.57
C GLU A 501 -2.53 17.85 -7.88
N LEU A 502 -3.87 17.81 -7.83
CA LEU A 502 -4.69 18.80 -7.14
C LEU A 502 -4.95 18.44 -5.67
N GLU A 503 -4.43 17.33 -5.14
CA GLU A 503 -4.72 16.88 -3.78
C GLU A 503 -4.22 17.87 -2.72
N ASP A 504 -3.01 18.41 -2.88
CA ASP A 504 -2.46 19.44 -1.98
C ASP A 504 -3.32 20.72 -1.97
N LEU A 505 -3.79 21.15 -3.14
CA LEU A 505 -4.70 22.30 -3.27
C LEU A 505 -6.07 21.98 -2.67
N LYS A 506 -6.61 20.78 -2.92
CA LYS A 506 -7.86 20.31 -2.33
C LYS A 506 -7.77 20.27 -0.81
N GLU A 507 -6.64 19.86 -0.25
CA GLU A 507 -6.41 19.90 1.19
C GLU A 507 -6.31 21.33 1.73
N GLU A 508 -5.54 22.20 1.07
CA GLU A 508 -5.41 23.61 1.46
C GLU A 508 -6.79 24.30 1.50
N PHE A 509 -7.65 23.97 0.54
CA PHE A 509 -8.94 24.65 0.36
C PHE A 509 -10.17 23.91 0.92
N ARG A 510 -10.11 22.59 1.10
CA ARG A 510 -11.20 21.71 1.57
C ARG A 510 -10.65 20.64 2.51
N PRO A 511 -10.07 21.01 3.67
CA PRO A 511 -9.53 20.05 4.61
C PRO A 511 -10.63 19.09 5.10
N ASN A 512 -10.31 17.80 5.22
CA ASN A 512 -11.24 16.79 5.72
C ASN A 512 -11.39 16.87 7.25
N LEU A 513 -11.96 17.98 7.74
CA LEU A 513 -12.08 18.32 9.16
C LEU A 513 -12.89 17.29 9.95
N LYS A 514 -13.91 16.67 9.33
CA LYS A 514 -14.74 15.62 9.95
C LYS A 514 -13.92 14.37 10.27
N ALA A 515 -13.16 13.85 9.29
CA ALA A 515 -12.30 12.70 9.51
C ALA A 515 -11.17 13.02 10.50
N ARG A 516 -10.53 14.19 10.37
CA ARG A 516 -9.49 14.65 11.31
C ARG A 516 -10.01 14.74 12.75
N LEU A 517 -11.16 15.38 12.97
CA LEU A 517 -11.77 15.47 14.30
C LEU A 517 -12.08 14.08 14.86
N THR A 518 -12.73 13.23 14.07
CA THR A 518 -13.17 11.91 14.52
C THR A 518 -11.96 11.04 14.91
N GLY A 519 -10.94 11.00 14.06
CA GLY A 519 -9.70 10.27 14.33
C GLY A 519 -8.95 10.78 15.57
N TRP A 520 -8.90 12.09 15.79
CA TRP A 520 -8.29 12.66 17.00
C TRP A 520 -9.12 12.45 18.27
N VAL A 521 -10.44 12.47 18.17
CA VAL A 521 -11.34 12.13 19.27
C VAL A 521 -11.14 10.66 19.64
N ASP A 522 -11.11 9.75 18.67
CA ASP A 522 -10.91 8.32 18.88
C ASP A 522 -9.52 8.03 19.48
N THR A 523 -8.48 8.67 18.95
CA THR A 523 -7.12 8.62 19.52
C THR A 523 -7.12 9.10 20.97
N GLY A 524 -7.73 10.26 21.27
CA GLY A 524 -7.85 10.79 22.62
C GLY A 524 -8.69 9.91 23.56
N MET A 525 -9.63 9.11 23.05
CA MET A 525 -10.36 8.14 23.86
C MET A 525 -9.50 6.92 24.22
N SER A 526 -8.62 6.50 23.32
CA SER A 526 -7.72 5.34 23.48
C SER A 526 -6.52 5.63 24.38
N VAL A 527 -6.04 6.88 24.42
CA VAL A 527 -4.91 7.27 25.28
C VAL A 527 -5.34 7.43 26.74
N LYS A 528 -4.61 6.79 27.67
CA LYS A 528 -4.83 6.96 29.11
C LYS A 528 -4.66 8.43 29.52
N GLY A 529 -5.72 9.03 30.08
CA GLY A 529 -5.77 10.45 30.45
C GLY A 529 -6.32 11.36 29.35
N GLY A 530 -6.52 10.85 28.13
CA GLY A 530 -7.01 11.65 27.00
C GLY A 530 -8.45 12.16 27.20
N GLN A 531 -9.26 11.51 28.05
CA GLN A 531 -10.58 12.02 28.43
C GLN A 531 -10.55 13.41 29.07
N ALA A 532 -9.52 13.70 29.87
CA ALA A 532 -9.35 15.03 30.47
C ALA A 532 -8.98 16.06 29.40
N ILE A 533 -8.20 15.67 28.38
CA ILE A 533 -7.87 16.51 27.23
C ILE A 533 -9.11 16.80 26.38
N LEU A 534 -9.90 15.78 26.05
CA LEU A 534 -11.16 15.95 25.30
C LEU A 534 -12.12 16.91 26.02
N LEU A 535 -12.20 16.85 27.35
CA LEU A 535 -13.02 17.78 28.13
C LEU A 535 -12.48 19.22 28.09
N LYS A 536 -11.15 19.40 28.17
CA LYS A 536 -10.51 20.72 28.03
C LYS A 536 -10.78 21.34 26.66
N VAL A 537 -10.59 20.55 25.60
CA VAL A 537 -10.90 20.96 24.22
C VAL A 537 -12.37 21.31 24.08
N TYR A 538 -13.28 20.49 24.61
CA TYR A 538 -14.72 20.79 24.60
C TYR A 538 -15.05 22.14 25.24
N THR A 539 -14.47 22.44 26.42
CA THR A 539 -14.69 23.72 27.09
C THR A 539 -14.25 24.89 26.21
N LYS A 540 -13.07 24.78 25.59
CA LYS A 540 -12.55 25.80 24.67
C LYS A 540 -13.39 25.94 23.41
N VAL A 541 -13.78 24.83 22.77
CA VAL A 541 -14.67 24.82 21.59
C VAL A 541 -15.99 25.52 21.88
N VAL A 542 -16.57 25.27 23.05
CA VAL A 542 -17.83 25.91 23.46
C VAL A 542 -17.65 27.41 23.75
N GLU A 543 -16.48 27.82 24.24
CA GLU A 543 -16.12 29.23 24.45
C GLU A 543 -15.96 29.98 23.12
N ASP A 544 -15.20 29.39 22.18
CA ASP A 544 -14.88 30.01 20.89
C ASP A 544 -16.06 29.97 19.90
N MET A 545 -16.89 28.91 19.98
CA MET A 545 -18.00 28.61 19.07
C MET A 545 -19.28 28.26 19.87
N PRO A 546 -19.89 29.22 20.57
CA PRO A 546 -21.03 28.98 21.46
C PRO A 546 -22.28 28.45 20.75
N PHE A 547 -22.40 28.65 19.44
CA PHE A 547 -23.51 28.14 18.63
C PHE A 547 -23.55 26.61 18.59
N LEU A 548 -22.41 25.92 18.77
CA LEU A 548 -22.35 24.45 18.86
C LEU A 548 -23.11 23.91 20.08
N ASN A 549 -23.51 24.77 21.03
CA ASN A 549 -24.32 24.33 22.15
C ASN A 549 -25.78 24.00 21.80
N ALA A 550 -26.27 24.49 20.66
CA ALA A 550 -27.66 24.40 20.24
C ALA A 550 -27.77 23.70 18.89
N ASN A 551 -28.38 22.52 18.88
CA ASN A 551 -28.54 21.72 17.66
C ASN A 551 -29.34 22.47 16.60
N ASP A 552 -30.40 23.20 17.00
CA ASP A 552 -31.25 23.98 16.10
C ASP A 552 -30.50 25.12 15.40
N VAL A 553 -29.49 25.71 16.06
CA VAL A 553 -28.62 26.72 15.44
C VAL A 553 -27.70 26.09 14.41
N VAL A 554 -27.07 24.95 14.75
CA VAL A 554 -26.18 24.23 13.82
C VAL A 554 -26.95 23.71 12.62
N GLU A 555 -28.17 23.17 12.81
CA GLU A 555 -29.03 22.69 11.72
C GLU A 555 -29.40 23.81 10.74
N GLU A 556 -29.80 24.99 11.23
CA GLU A 556 -30.09 26.14 10.36
C GLU A 556 -28.82 26.64 9.66
N MET A 557 -27.67 26.71 10.33
CA MET A 557 -26.39 27.07 9.70
C MET A 557 -26.02 26.07 8.59
N SER A 558 -26.14 24.77 8.85
CA SER A 558 -25.89 23.72 7.85
C SER A 558 -26.88 23.77 6.70
N ALA A 559 -28.16 24.10 6.94
CA ALA A 559 -29.15 24.27 5.89
C ALA A 559 -28.75 25.41 4.94
N ARG A 560 -28.28 26.55 5.45
CA ARG A 560 -27.76 27.66 4.62
C ARG A 560 -26.51 27.30 3.85
N LEU A 561 -25.60 26.53 4.46
CA LEU A 561 -24.39 26.07 3.78
C LEU A 561 -24.70 25.02 2.70
N SER A 562 -25.70 24.16 2.91
CA SER A 562 -26.09 23.12 1.93
C SER A 562 -26.65 23.68 0.62
N GLU A 563 -27.09 24.94 0.62
CA GLU A 563 -27.44 25.66 -0.60
C GLU A 563 -26.21 25.90 -1.52
N ARG A 564 -24.98 25.70 -1.00
CA ARG A 564 -23.71 25.87 -1.71
C ARG A 564 -22.93 24.55 -1.75
N PRO A 565 -22.85 23.86 -2.90
CA PRO A 565 -22.10 22.60 -3.03
C PRO A 565 -20.64 22.70 -2.55
N SER A 566 -19.97 23.82 -2.84
CA SER A 566 -18.57 24.08 -2.44
C SER A 566 -18.32 24.08 -0.92
N LYS A 567 -19.38 24.23 -0.10
CA LYS A 567 -19.29 24.32 1.37
C LYS A 567 -19.75 23.04 2.08
N HIS A 568 -19.99 21.94 1.37
CA HIS A 568 -20.44 20.67 1.97
C HIS A 568 -19.48 20.14 3.06
N HIS A 569 -18.17 20.28 2.85
CA HIS A 569 -17.15 19.90 3.82
C HIS A 569 -17.29 20.63 5.18
N ILE A 570 -17.81 21.87 5.19
CA ILE A 570 -18.10 22.62 6.42
C ILE A 570 -19.33 22.05 7.13
N CYS A 571 -20.37 21.66 6.38
CA CYS A 571 -21.55 21.00 6.95
C CYS A 571 -21.17 19.70 7.67
N ASP A 572 -20.36 18.87 7.02
CA ASP A 572 -19.82 17.63 7.58
C ASP A 572 -19.04 17.89 8.88
N ALA A 573 -18.17 18.91 8.88
CA ALA A 573 -17.39 19.28 10.04
C ALA A 573 -18.29 19.79 11.19
N LEU A 574 -19.25 20.68 10.90
CA LEU A 574 -20.22 21.18 11.89
C LEU A 574 -21.02 20.05 12.54
N GLU A 575 -21.44 19.06 11.74
CA GLU A 575 -22.12 17.87 12.26
C GLU A 575 -21.23 17.08 13.22
N ALA A 576 -19.98 16.80 12.83
CA ALA A 576 -19.04 16.06 13.65
C ALA A 576 -18.74 16.77 14.99
N PHE A 577 -18.57 18.10 14.94
CA PHE A 577 -18.35 18.93 16.13
C PHE A 577 -19.58 18.98 17.04
N ARG A 578 -20.80 19.11 16.47
CA ARG A 578 -22.06 19.02 17.22
C ARG A 578 -22.14 17.70 17.99
N ASP A 579 -21.84 16.60 17.33
CA ASP A 579 -21.90 15.27 17.92
C ASP A 579 -20.83 15.06 19.00
N PHE A 580 -19.62 15.58 18.78
CA PHE A 580 -18.57 15.65 19.79
C PHE A 580 -19.03 16.43 21.03
N CYS A 581 -19.51 17.66 20.87
CA CYS A 581 -20.01 18.49 21.96
C CYS A 581 -21.17 17.82 22.72
N LYS A 582 -22.10 17.18 22.01
CA LYS A 582 -23.21 16.41 22.59
C LYS A 582 -22.70 15.23 23.43
N LYS A 583 -21.71 14.47 22.94
CA LYS A 583 -21.07 13.37 23.67
C LYS A 583 -20.37 13.88 24.94
N GLN A 584 -19.61 14.97 24.85
CA GLN A 584 -18.88 15.53 26.01
C GLN A 584 -19.82 16.12 27.06
N ARG A 585 -20.88 16.84 26.66
CA ARG A 585 -21.90 17.35 27.59
C ARG A 585 -22.57 16.23 28.38
N LYS A 586 -22.96 15.13 27.71
CA LYS A 586 -23.53 13.95 28.39
C LYS A 586 -22.55 13.39 29.44
N ARG A 587 -21.26 13.34 29.12
CA ARG A 587 -20.21 12.88 30.06
C ARG A 587 -20.06 13.80 31.27
N VAL A 588 -20.04 15.13 31.07
CA VAL A 588 -20.00 16.10 32.18
C VAL A 588 -21.16 15.90 33.15
N VAL A 589 -22.38 15.73 32.63
CA VAL A 589 -23.57 15.48 33.45
C VAL A 589 -23.47 14.16 34.21
N LEU A 590 -22.97 13.10 33.57
CA LEU A 590 -22.78 11.80 34.22
C LEU A 590 -21.70 11.86 35.31
N ASN A 591 -20.60 12.57 35.08
CA ASN A 591 -19.53 12.74 36.07
C ASN A 591 -20.02 13.56 37.27
N ALA A 592 -20.74 14.66 37.05
CA ALA A 592 -21.34 15.45 38.12
C ALA A 592 -22.33 14.62 38.97
N LYS A 593 -23.13 13.76 38.34
CA LYS A 593 -24.02 12.82 39.05
C LYS A 593 -23.26 11.81 39.88
N LYS A 594 -22.17 11.23 39.34
CA LYS A 594 -21.31 10.29 40.08
C LYS A 594 -20.63 10.96 41.27
N GLU A 595 -20.11 12.17 41.10
CA GLU A 595 -19.49 12.95 42.18
C GLU A 595 -20.50 13.35 43.27
N ALA A 596 -21.73 13.70 42.90
CA ALA A 596 -22.79 13.97 43.86
C ALA A 596 -23.16 12.72 44.68
N GLN A 597 -23.15 11.53 44.05
CA GLN A 597 -23.42 10.27 44.73
C GLN A 597 -22.28 9.84 45.68
N THR A 598 -21.02 10.00 45.29
CA THR A 598 -19.88 9.67 46.16
C THR A 598 -19.77 10.63 47.35
N LYS A 599 -20.01 11.94 47.14
CA LYS A 599 -20.12 12.92 48.23
C LYS A 599 -21.30 12.63 49.16
N GLY A 600 -22.45 12.23 48.61
CA GLY A 600 -23.63 11.83 49.39
C GLY A 600 -23.41 10.57 50.23
N ALA A 601 -22.66 9.59 49.72
CA ALA A 601 -22.31 8.37 50.44
C ALA A 601 -21.28 8.62 51.56
N ALA A 602 -20.27 9.45 51.31
CA ALA A 602 -19.29 9.84 52.34
C ALA A 602 -19.94 10.63 53.49
N THR A 603 -20.89 11.52 53.17
CA THR A 603 -21.63 12.30 54.19
C THR A 603 -22.53 11.40 55.04
N ARG A 604 -23.14 10.36 54.44
CA ARG A 604 -23.93 9.35 55.18
C ARG A 604 -23.06 8.47 56.08
N ALA A 605 -21.86 8.09 55.65
CA ALA A 605 -20.93 7.30 56.47
C ALA A 605 -20.41 8.09 57.70
N SER A 606 -20.22 9.41 57.59
CA SER A 606 -19.83 10.26 58.72
C SER A 606 -20.95 10.49 59.75
N THR A 607 -22.22 10.46 59.33
CA THR A 607 -23.37 10.60 60.26
C THR A 607 -23.70 9.32 61.04
N SER A 608 -23.24 8.15 60.58
CA SER A 608 -23.45 6.87 61.29
C SER A 608 -22.53 6.68 62.50
N ALA A 609 -21.44 7.45 62.61
CA ALA A 609 -20.44 7.32 63.68
C ALA A 609 -20.73 8.18 64.94
N SER A 610 -21.82 8.96 64.95
CA SER A 610 -22.13 9.91 66.04
C SER A 610 -23.35 9.51 66.90
N GLY A 611 -23.92 8.32 66.69
CA GLY A 611 -25.05 7.81 67.48
C GLY A 611 -24.62 6.96 68.67
N SER A 612 -23.89 7.53 69.63
CA SER A 612 -23.63 6.89 70.93
C SER A 612 -24.85 7.11 71.83
N GLY A 613 -25.73 6.11 71.88
CA GLY A 613 -26.86 6.01 72.80
C GLY A 613 -26.62 4.87 73.78
N SER A 614 -26.30 5.24 75.02
CA SER A 614 -26.01 4.37 76.16
C SER A 614 -27.21 3.53 76.60
N ALA A 615 -27.07 2.21 76.72
CA ALA A 615 -27.89 1.36 77.61
C ALA A 615 -27.26 -0.02 77.86
N SER A 616 -26.66 -0.15 79.04
CA SER A 616 -26.74 -1.27 79.99
C SER A 616 -26.57 -2.74 79.52
N PHE A 617 -25.33 -3.18 79.69
CA PHE A 617 -24.83 -4.46 80.23
C PHE A 617 -25.83 -5.41 80.94
N VAL A 618 -25.90 -6.69 80.51
CA VAL A 618 -25.89 -7.90 81.38
C VAL A 618 -25.20 -9.07 80.64
N PRO A 619 -24.20 -9.76 81.23
CA PRO A 619 -23.46 -10.87 80.61
C PRO A 619 -23.82 -12.24 81.20
N LEU A 620 -23.71 -13.32 80.43
CA LEU A 620 -23.50 -14.73 80.84
C LEU A 620 -23.72 -15.62 79.60
N GLY A 621 -22.87 -16.56 79.16
CA GLY A 621 -21.60 -17.10 79.62
C GLY A 621 -21.30 -18.38 78.83
N GLY A 622 -20.00 -18.71 78.66
CA GLY A 622 -19.45 -20.04 78.30
C GLY A 622 -19.78 -20.57 76.90
N SER A 623 -18.91 -21.29 76.17
CA SER A 623 -17.66 -21.97 76.49
C SER A 623 -16.99 -22.44 75.17
N THR A 624 -15.71 -22.09 75.02
CA THR A 624 -14.53 -22.84 74.47
C THR A 624 -14.67 -24.32 74.03
N PRO A 625 -13.66 -24.94 73.35
CA PRO A 625 -12.67 -24.43 72.37
C PRO A 625 -12.28 -25.42 71.22
N SER A 626 -11.49 -24.91 70.25
CA SER A 626 -10.41 -25.59 69.47
C SER A 626 -10.76 -26.70 68.43
N PRO A 627 -9.84 -27.08 67.52
CA PRO A 627 -8.75 -26.36 66.84
C PRO A 627 -8.71 -26.57 65.29
N ASN A 628 -7.82 -25.83 64.62
CA ASN A 628 -7.21 -26.09 63.29
C ASN A 628 -6.72 -27.56 63.12
N PRO A 629 -6.27 -28.09 61.94
CA PRO A 629 -5.76 -27.39 60.71
C PRO A 629 -6.03 -28.07 59.33
N GLY A 630 -5.64 -27.41 58.23
CA GLY A 630 -4.72 -28.01 57.25
C GLY A 630 -5.20 -28.37 55.83
N ILE A 631 -4.23 -28.26 54.89
CA ILE A 631 -4.00 -29.05 53.65
C ILE A 631 -4.63 -28.44 52.38
N MET A 632 -3.81 -27.83 51.48
CA MET A 632 -3.10 -28.43 50.30
C MET A 632 -4.10 -28.84 49.21
N ASP A 633 -3.90 -28.74 47.90
CA ASP A 633 -2.80 -28.38 46.98
C ASP A 633 -3.45 -28.20 45.59
N ASP A 634 -2.78 -27.41 44.74
CA ASP A 634 -2.52 -27.54 43.29
C ASP A 634 -3.49 -28.17 42.25
N VAL A 635 -3.14 -27.80 41.00
CA VAL A 635 -3.30 -28.51 39.71
C VAL A 635 -4.58 -28.16 38.92
N ASP A 636 -4.59 -27.71 37.66
CA ASP A 636 -3.57 -27.38 36.63
C ASP A 636 -4.17 -26.26 35.74
#